data_AF-A0A812QWV2-F1
#
_entry.id   AF-A0A812QWV2-F1
#
_cell.length_a   1.000
_cell.length_b   1.000
_cell.length_c   1.000
_cell.angle_alpha   90.00
_cell.angle_beta   90.00
_cell.angle_gamma   90.00
#
_symmetry.space_group_name_H-M   'P 1'
#
loop_
_entity.id
_entity.type
_entity.pdbx_description
1 polymer ?
#
loop_
_entity_poly.entity_id
_entity_poly.type
_entity_poly.pdbx_seq_one_letter_code
_entity_poly.pdbx_strand_id
1 'polypeptide(L)'
;MTLDNLRIYWTVDVGCGEQSHRPDSVVADDGYSGYSGYSGTVTGSPGYGGYSGDWVYCEEMYCYTNAYTDAGEIDWDATNMNEPTCSTYEEGCKCNEQWEEECDSWGYKYCEQKSIGCFDPFDVTCMDNEVKCQDDFSSYCWDPSWGACPLYCNSTETYCYSYGYDASGMMNYSDYREYCAAADTGCTCNAKWEHKCTDQWGYSWCQEKTQACPITCGTDEQDCWMTPYANDGYPDWNASYNQTCHPIDQACPCHPVHEETCSDNWGTWCQAKVYGSCPVSCAADEMICWITPYDDSGNVLYDAMWNETCAPMNNSCPCNEKWEKQCTSYGYTFCEAKTNSCPVDCGTAETCYHYGSGNQTCATDSGCVCEASEISCSNPDTGKTECYPTDWYPSGCPVICKMSEMYCSNVSFDATTGMMSWQDYCLDGDSNNWMCPVNCDPATSKKCGTPGSYDEHCVAISESCPLSCSAEQQYCWVDEYDAQGMWLSSSETCADMNADCPCGANAVQCEDPFYGGWKYCTAAAWGCPIYCDPITEKTCYPVSFTADGLQDWNAPVKESCQNITQPCGCGENAKMCRWTDEWGYENEVCYPTGVACPVTCKSDEQRCYITDYESNGYPGVYRETCVKADQVCPCGTHSQQCHDPHWDYHYCYPLVDYWSNSSMRCPVYCTDEEDYCYSPSYDANGGWLSTVETCVPKGTKCQCTGQNSFSCDFNEWGYSWTECLPIEGGYCPPTCADGEVSCPGVDDYMPDGSWLGFSSPTTKCAANLDSCPCGTEAKACPGSSMRCIFKDEECPVVCGDKQKKCWITDFTQSGEYISDREICVAEDETCPCGQNTQRCPGEDICLLAAEASLVCPCAESEKQCNVVDYTSSGKQTNTSVQCINKGAKCPCGANSLVCPDPNNAEENICRPKYAGTVLNSCPKACTPEQEAGGNRTCIQTHLTSTGAFRSESISCVAPANCLAGDNMQKCPSGTHIPSWKSCKDLYGAGGSNASAIASGEKQKSKVIVVLDAVKEKATEKLEDVRVLLNGELYLPKGLKSVITYKTQDTAVQGRRLSSRRASTTGAVLTLEIENEGVTSVAPVDVAQELQKQVKSSSTGAMKALGDLGTVNTKVGVRVASEKKTITTRADVANQQRKAALGISDPTTTTTGGQGQGGGSSSTTTAGDADSSTTTTLEDGGQISSTSALSYALPSHFLNLFVVLLLALCPTMY
;
A
#
# COMPACT_ATOMS: atom_id res chain seq x y z
N MET A 1 29.90 24.15 53.48
CA MET A 1 30.34 25.53 53.20
C MET A 1 29.32 26.08 52.20
N THR A 2 28.35 26.93 52.56
CA THR A 2 28.41 28.32 53.10
C THR A 2 28.81 29.35 52.05
N LEU A 3 28.04 30.45 52.04
CA LEU A 3 28.09 31.63 51.18
C LEU A 3 27.33 31.49 49.85
N ASP A 4 26.48 32.42 49.38
CA ASP A 4 25.76 33.62 49.88
C ASP A 4 25.52 34.52 48.64
N ASN A 5 24.57 35.45 48.52
CA ASN A 5 23.30 35.74 49.18
C ASN A 5 22.64 36.86 48.35
N LEU A 6 21.30 36.90 48.21
CA LEU A 6 20.48 38.14 48.26
C LEU A 6 19.00 37.90 47.90
N ARG A 7 18.12 38.37 48.77
CA ARG A 7 16.68 38.59 48.49
C ARG A 7 16.42 40.08 48.33
N ILE A 8 15.43 40.46 47.51
CA ILE A 8 14.56 41.61 47.80
C ILE A 8 13.10 41.21 47.55
N TYR A 9 12.23 41.48 48.52
CA TYR A 9 10.77 41.42 48.38
C TYR A 9 10.24 42.77 47.87
N TRP A 10 9.14 42.76 47.11
CA TRP A 10 8.07 43.75 47.26
C TRP A 10 6.71 43.13 46.96
N THR A 11 5.76 43.31 47.88
CA THR A 11 4.32 43.06 47.67
C THR A 11 3.61 44.39 47.47
N VAL A 12 2.63 44.42 46.57
CA VAL A 12 1.61 45.48 46.49
C VAL A 12 0.27 44.79 46.27
N ASP A 13 -0.73 45.18 47.05
CA ASP A 13 -2.07 44.59 47.06
C ASP A 13 -3.10 45.73 47.05
N VAL A 14 -3.94 45.77 46.00
CA VAL A 14 -5.04 46.73 45.83
C VAL A 14 -6.12 46.11 44.95
N GLY A 15 -7.36 46.06 45.44
CA GLY A 15 -8.54 45.74 44.63
C GLY A 15 -9.74 46.61 45.03
N CYS A 16 -10.86 46.57 44.27
CA CYS A 16 -12.23 46.84 44.73
C CYS A 16 -13.30 46.79 43.60
N GLY A 17 -14.22 45.81 43.68
CA GLY A 17 -15.63 45.85 43.24
C GLY A 17 -16.01 46.07 41.75
N GLU A 18 -17.29 45.92 41.33
CA GLU A 18 -18.41 45.17 41.94
C GLU A 18 -19.60 44.98 40.96
N GLN A 19 -20.33 43.85 41.10
CA GLN A 19 -21.76 43.58 40.77
C GLN A 19 -22.39 43.64 39.34
N SER A 20 -22.93 42.47 38.93
CA SER A 20 -24.34 42.20 38.52
C SER A 20 -24.91 42.59 37.12
N HIS A 21 -25.17 41.58 36.26
CA HIS A 21 -26.54 41.02 36.03
C HIS A 21 -26.56 39.77 35.08
N ARG A 22 -27.76 39.21 34.87
CA ARG A 22 -28.18 38.00 34.08
C ARG A 22 -29.40 38.43 33.19
N PRO A 23 -30.01 37.64 32.25
CA PRO A 23 -29.85 36.22 31.90
C PRO A 23 -30.04 35.80 30.38
N ASP A 24 -30.10 34.46 30.15
CA ASP A 24 -30.92 33.68 29.16
C ASP A 24 -30.53 33.44 27.66
N SER A 25 -31.05 32.31 27.15
CA SER A 25 -30.92 31.63 25.81
C SER A 25 -29.52 31.09 25.45
N VAL A 26 -29.28 29.83 25.04
CA VAL A 26 -30.04 28.72 24.39
C VAL A 26 -30.17 28.80 22.86
N VAL A 27 -29.26 28.10 22.18
CA VAL A 27 -29.44 27.33 20.92
C VAL A 27 -28.51 26.10 21.04
N ALA A 28 -28.86 24.97 20.43
CA ALA A 28 -28.01 23.79 20.26
C ALA A 28 -27.98 23.42 18.77
N ASP A 29 -26.96 22.71 18.31
CA ASP A 29 -26.95 21.96 17.05
C ASP A 29 -25.94 20.80 17.17
N ASP A 30 -26.38 19.58 16.85
CA ASP A 30 -25.57 18.37 16.73
C ASP A 30 -25.20 18.14 15.24
N GLY A 31 -24.12 17.39 14.95
CA GLY A 31 -23.51 17.47 13.60
C GLY A 31 -22.65 16.31 13.08
N TYR A 32 -22.94 15.07 13.49
CA TYR A 32 -22.50 13.79 12.89
C TYR A 32 -20.99 13.48 12.66
N SER A 33 -20.67 12.22 12.92
CA SER A 33 -19.46 11.52 12.45
C SER A 33 -19.88 10.36 11.53
N GLY A 34 -18.95 9.82 10.74
CA GLY A 34 -19.24 8.62 9.95
C GLY A 34 -18.13 8.21 9.00
N TYR A 35 -17.44 7.11 9.32
CA TYR A 35 -16.88 6.12 8.40
C TYR A 35 -16.35 4.94 9.22
N SER A 36 -17.00 3.78 9.10
CA SER A 36 -16.53 2.50 9.62
C SER A 36 -16.59 1.44 8.52
N GLY A 37 -15.58 0.58 8.46
CA GLY A 37 -15.46 -0.45 7.42
C GLY A 37 -16.30 -1.68 7.74
N TYR A 38 -16.88 -2.30 6.70
CA TYR A 38 -17.56 -3.59 6.82
C TYR A 38 -16.57 -4.76 6.81
N SER A 39 -16.76 -5.70 7.73
CA SER A 39 -16.27 -7.08 7.63
C SER A 39 -17.44 -8.03 7.87
N GLY A 40 -18.04 -8.54 6.80
CA GLY A 40 -19.26 -9.37 6.89
C GLY A 40 -18.96 -10.84 7.17
N THR A 41 -19.45 -11.36 8.29
CA THR A 41 -19.61 -12.80 8.54
C THR A 41 -21.02 -13.25 8.15
N VAL A 42 -21.14 -14.44 7.57
CA VAL A 42 -22.41 -14.96 7.01
C VAL A 42 -23.15 -15.81 8.03
N THR A 43 -24.39 -15.42 8.37
CA THR A 43 -25.34 -16.25 9.14
C THR A 43 -26.80 -16.00 8.73
N GLY A 44 -27.63 -17.05 8.78
CA GLY A 44 -29.09 -16.94 8.84
C GLY A 44 -29.85 -16.71 7.52
N SER A 45 -30.49 -17.76 6.98
CA SER A 45 -31.49 -17.63 5.92
C SER A 45 -32.78 -16.96 6.42
N PRO A 46 -33.44 -16.07 5.65
CA PRO A 46 -34.73 -15.49 6.01
C PRO A 46 -35.87 -16.51 5.86
N GLY A 47 -36.76 -16.56 6.85
CA GLY A 47 -37.96 -17.41 6.81
C GLY A 47 -39.05 -16.82 5.91
N TYR A 48 -39.59 -17.62 4.99
CA TYR A 48 -40.71 -17.20 4.13
C TYR A 48 -42.04 -17.13 4.90
N GLY A 49 -42.82 -16.07 4.63
CA GLY A 49 -44.16 -15.88 5.20
C GLY A 49 -45.17 -16.92 4.70
N GLY A 50 -46.05 -17.39 5.59
CA GLY A 50 -46.95 -18.50 5.33
C GLY A 50 -48.14 -18.16 4.42
N TYR A 51 -48.37 -19.01 3.41
CA TYR A 51 -49.63 -19.06 2.65
C TYR A 51 -50.62 -20.01 3.34
N SER A 52 -51.85 -19.56 3.55
CA SER A 52 -52.90 -20.37 4.18
C SER A 52 -53.61 -21.29 3.18
N GLY A 53 -53.09 -22.51 3.02
CA GLY A 53 -53.76 -23.63 2.34
C GLY A 53 -54.06 -24.78 3.30
N ASP A 54 -55.16 -25.51 3.08
CA ASP A 54 -55.53 -26.69 3.87
C ASP A 54 -54.66 -27.91 3.49
N TRP A 55 -53.54 -28.11 4.19
CA TRP A 55 -52.62 -29.22 3.94
C TRP A 55 -53.25 -30.58 4.24
N VAL A 56 -53.29 -31.47 3.24
CA VAL A 56 -53.68 -32.89 3.41
C VAL A 56 -52.48 -33.69 3.91
N TYR A 57 -52.48 -33.97 5.22
CA TYR A 57 -51.45 -34.81 5.85
C TYR A 57 -51.72 -36.30 5.59
N CYS A 58 -50.70 -37.03 5.12
CA CYS A 58 -50.79 -38.46 4.83
C CYS A 58 -49.73 -39.23 5.62
N GLU A 59 -50.15 -40.31 6.30
CA GLU A 59 -49.35 -41.00 7.31
C GLU A 59 -48.32 -42.00 6.76
N GLU A 60 -48.27 -42.25 5.44
CA GLU A 60 -47.41 -43.29 4.83
C GLU A 60 -46.57 -42.83 3.63
N MET A 61 -47.17 -42.46 2.48
CA MET A 61 -46.41 -42.11 1.26
C MET A 61 -47.18 -41.16 0.33
N TYR A 62 -46.46 -40.23 -0.32
CA TYR A 62 -46.96 -39.31 -1.34
C TYR A 62 -46.50 -39.74 -2.74
N CYS A 63 -47.41 -39.83 -3.70
CA CYS A 63 -47.15 -40.07 -5.12
C CYS A 63 -47.45 -38.80 -5.93
N TYR A 64 -46.44 -38.29 -6.62
CA TYR A 64 -46.53 -37.13 -7.51
C TYR A 64 -46.77 -37.56 -8.97
N THR A 65 -47.12 -36.63 -9.85
CA THR A 65 -47.26 -36.89 -11.29
C THR A 65 -46.73 -35.69 -12.07
N ASN A 66 -45.64 -35.91 -12.79
CA ASN A 66 -45.00 -34.88 -13.60
C ASN A 66 -45.93 -34.45 -14.73
N ALA A 67 -46.15 -33.15 -14.84
CA ALA A 67 -46.69 -32.52 -16.04
C ALA A 67 -45.57 -32.39 -17.09
N TYR A 68 -45.94 -32.46 -18.36
CA TYR A 68 -45.03 -32.28 -19.48
C TYR A 68 -45.65 -31.29 -20.47
N THR A 69 -44.82 -30.46 -21.08
CA THR A 69 -45.22 -29.53 -22.14
C THR A 69 -45.61 -30.30 -23.42
N ASP A 70 -46.26 -29.61 -24.37
CA ASP A 70 -46.55 -30.17 -25.70
C ASP A 70 -45.28 -30.59 -26.50
N ALA A 71 -44.08 -30.21 -26.03
CA ALA A 71 -42.79 -30.63 -26.59
C ALA A 71 -42.25 -31.94 -25.99
N GLY A 72 -42.78 -32.40 -24.85
CA GLY A 72 -42.32 -33.59 -24.12
C GLY A 72 -41.28 -33.33 -23.03
N GLU A 73 -41.02 -32.07 -22.69
CA GLU A 73 -40.15 -31.65 -21.58
C GLU A 73 -40.98 -31.47 -20.28
N ILE A 74 -40.39 -31.72 -19.10
CA ILE A 74 -41.11 -31.58 -17.81
C ILE A 74 -41.49 -30.12 -17.58
N ASP A 75 -42.79 -29.89 -17.38
CA ASP A 75 -43.34 -28.61 -16.93
C ASP A 75 -43.30 -28.58 -15.41
N TRP A 76 -42.22 -28.04 -14.84
CA TRP A 76 -41.99 -28.05 -13.39
C TRP A 76 -42.99 -27.19 -12.64
N ASP A 77 -43.46 -26.07 -13.21
CA ASP A 77 -44.46 -25.22 -12.59
C ASP A 77 -45.83 -25.92 -12.53
N ALA A 78 -46.27 -26.53 -13.63
CA ALA A 78 -47.50 -27.33 -13.63
C ALA A 78 -47.38 -28.60 -12.78
N THR A 79 -46.18 -29.20 -12.70
CA THR A 79 -45.90 -30.35 -11.81
C THR A 79 -46.07 -29.96 -10.34
N ASN A 80 -45.51 -28.83 -9.93
CA ASN A 80 -45.58 -28.31 -8.56
C ASN A 80 -46.99 -27.82 -8.17
N MET A 81 -47.89 -27.62 -9.14
CA MET A 81 -49.31 -27.29 -8.88
C MET A 81 -50.24 -28.50 -8.82
N ASN A 82 -49.77 -29.72 -9.09
CA ASN A 82 -50.58 -30.93 -8.95
C ASN A 82 -50.64 -31.39 -7.48
N GLU A 83 -51.85 -31.51 -6.91
CA GLU A 83 -52.04 -32.09 -5.57
C GLU A 83 -51.50 -33.54 -5.52
N PRO A 84 -50.57 -33.89 -4.62
CA PRO A 84 -50.05 -35.25 -4.52
C PRO A 84 -51.12 -36.22 -4.02
N THR A 85 -51.09 -37.44 -4.54
CA THR A 85 -52.02 -38.50 -4.14
C THR A 85 -51.34 -39.48 -3.19
N CYS A 86 -52.03 -39.92 -2.15
CA CYS A 86 -51.41 -40.73 -1.09
C CYS A 86 -51.62 -42.22 -1.31
N SER A 87 -50.55 -43.00 -1.14
CA SER A 87 -50.54 -44.47 -1.28
C SER A 87 -49.97 -45.12 -0.01
N THR A 88 -50.25 -46.42 0.18
CA THR A 88 -49.69 -47.20 1.28
C THR A 88 -48.43 -47.93 0.84
N TYR A 89 -47.55 -48.24 1.80
CA TYR A 89 -46.26 -48.87 1.51
C TYR A 89 -46.36 -50.27 0.87
N GLU A 90 -47.49 -50.97 1.03
CA GLU A 90 -47.75 -52.28 0.38
C GLU A 90 -48.32 -52.18 -1.05
N GLU A 91 -48.91 -51.04 -1.46
CA GLU A 91 -49.52 -50.89 -2.78
C GLU A 91 -48.61 -50.22 -3.83
N GLY A 92 -47.72 -49.31 -3.40
CA GLY A 92 -46.82 -48.54 -4.27
C GLY A 92 -47.53 -47.48 -5.14
N CYS A 93 -46.76 -46.67 -5.87
CA CYS A 93 -47.29 -45.71 -6.84
C CYS A 93 -47.55 -46.43 -8.17
N LYS A 94 -48.82 -46.67 -8.52
CA LYS A 94 -49.21 -47.51 -9.67
C LYS A 94 -49.13 -46.75 -11.00
N CYS A 95 -47.97 -46.84 -11.66
CA CYS A 95 -47.74 -46.29 -12.99
C CYS A 95 -48.70 -46.85 -14.06
N ASN A 96 -49.01 -46.03 -15.06
CA ASN A 96 -49.78 -46.37 -16.26
C ASN A 96 -48.95 -47.28 -17.20
N GLU A 97 -49.59 -48.20 -17.96
CA GLU A 97 -48.93 -49.15 -18.89
C GLU A 97 -47.94 -48.54 -19.91
N GLN A 98 -48.01 -47.22 -20.14
CA GLN A 98 -47.08 -46.48 -21.01
C GLN A 98 -45.77 -46.01 -20.33
N TRP A 99 -45.61 -46.27 -19.02
CA TRP A 99 -44.56 -45.73 -18.16
C TRP A 99 -43.81 -46.88 -17.45
N GLU A 100 -42.59 -46.65 -16.98
CA GLU A 100 -41.80 -47.60 -16.16
C GLU A 100 -41.55 -47.00 -14.76
N GLU A 101 -41.24 -47.86 -13.79
CA GLU A 101 -41.07 -47.50 -12.37
C GLU A 101 -39.58 -47.56 -12.03
N GLU A 102 -38.94 -46.41 -11.79
CA GLU A 102 -37.55 -46.34 -11.32
C GLU A 102 -37.47 -45.84 -9.86
N CYS A 103 -36.32 -46.12 -9.23
CA CYS A 103 -35.96 -45.63 -7.90
C CYS A 103 -34.72 -44.74 -8.01
N ASP A 104 -34.75 -43.58 -7.37
CA ASP A 104 -33.53 -42.79 -7.18
C ASP A 104 -32.63 -43.38 -6.08
N SER A 105 -31.44 -42.78 -5.91
CA SER A 105 -30.47 -43.17 -4.87
C SER A 105 -30.93 -42.92 -3.43
N TRP A 106 -32.07 -42.22 -3.24
CA TRP A 106 -32.67 -41.91 -1.94
C TRP A 106 -33.87 -42.82 -1.62
N GLY A 107 -34.30 -43.64 -2.58
CA GLY A 107 -35.40 -44.61 -2.44
C GLY A 107 -36.77 -44.08 -2.83
N TYR A 108 -36.87 -42.88 -3.42
CA TYR A 108 -38.13 -42.38 -3.95
C TYR A 108 -38.46 -43.04 -5.29
N LYS A 109 -39.76 -43.26 -5.52
CA LYS A 109 -40.29 -43.91 -6.72
C LYS A 109 -41.11 -42.94 -7.56
N TYR A 110 -40.82 -42.89 -8.85
CA TYR A 110 -41.59 -42.12 -9.83
C TYR A 110 -41.78 -42.91 -11.13
N CYS A 111 -42.67 -42.41 -11.99
CA CYS A 111 -43.04 -43.04 -13.25
C CYS A 111 -42.45 -42.24 -14.42
N GLU A 112 -41.57 -42.83 -15.24
CA GLU A 112 -41.02 -42.18 -16.44
C GLU A 112 -41.58 -42.80 -17.74
N GLN A 113 -41.63 -42.03 -18.83
CA GLN A 113 -42.24 -42.47 -20.07
C GLN A 113 -41.31 -43.40 -20.85
N LYS A 114 -41.84 -44.46 -21.47
CA LYS A 114 -41.06 -45.37 -22.32
C LYS A 114 -40.46 -44.66 -23.55
N SER A 115 -39.24 -44.15 -23.40
CA SER A 115 -38.43 -43.56 -24.48
C SER A 115 -37.89 -44.64 -25.43
N ILE A 116 -37.59 -44.26 -26.67
CA ILE A 116 -37.27 -45.23 -27.75
C ILE A 116 -35.80 -45.13 -28.14
N GLY A 117 -34.99 -46.03 -27.58
CA GLY A 117 -33.63 -46.34 -28.05
C GLY A 117 -32.58 -46.13 -26.98
N CYS A 118 -31.98 -47.22 -26.51
CA CYS A 118 -30.83 -47.16 -25.61
C CYS A 118 -29.64 -46.48 -26.31
N PHE A 119 -29.15 -45.37 -25.75
CA PHE A 119 -27.79 -44.91 -25.98
C PHE A 119 -26.81 -45.79 -25.18
N ASP A 120 -25.56 -45.83 -25.62
CA ASP A 120 -24.50 -46.57 -24.94
C ASP A 120 -23.91 -45.68 -23.82
N PRO A 121 -24.03 -46.04 -22.53
CA PRO A 121 -23.70 -45.13 -21.41
C PRO A 121 -22.21 -44.80 -21.29
N PHE A 122 -21.34 -45.43 -22.09
CA PHE A 122 -19.90 -45.17 -22.09
C PHE A 122 -19.45 -44.07 -23.08
N ASP A 123 -20.35 -43.54 -23.94
CA ASP A 123 -19.97 -42.55 -24.95
C ASP A 123 -20.65 -41.17 -24.83
N VAL A 124 -20.53 -40.56 -23.65
CA VAL A 124 -20.74 -39.11 -23.48
C VAL A 124 -19.75 -38.35 -24.37
N THR A 125 -20.25 -37.33 -25.07
CA THR A 125 -19.47 -36.40 -25.90
C THR A 125 -19.47 -35.04 -25.22
N CYS A 126 -18.30 -34.55 -24.83
CA CYS A 126 -18.15 -33.29 -24.09
C CYS A 126 -18.02 -32.08 -25.03
N MET A 127 -18.22 -30.87 -24.49
CA MET A 127 -17.99 -29.62 -25.21
C MET A 127 -16.48 -29.37 -25.42
N ASP A 128 -16.12 -28.48 -26.36
CA ASP A 128 -14.71 -28.25 -26.75
C ASP A 128 -13.84 -27.67 -25.60
N ASN A 129 -14.45 -27.16 -24.53
CA ASN A 129 -13.78 -26.69 -23.30
C ASN A 129 -13.73 -27.73 -22.16
N GLU A 130 -14.36 -28.90 -22.32
CA GLU A 130 -14.49 -29.91 -21.26
C GLU A 130 -13.63 -31.15 -21.54
N VAL A 131 -13.02 -31.72 -20.50
CA VAL A 131 -12.39 -33.05 -20.58
C VAL A 131 -13.37 -34.15 -20.20
N LYS A 132 -13.35 -35.26 -20.96
CA LYS A 132 -14.09 -36.48 -20.63
C LYS A 132 -13.36 -37.24 -19.51
N CYS A 133 -13.83 -37.07 -18.29
CA CYS A 133 -13.41 -37.89 -17.15
C CYS A 133 -14.12 -39.25 -17.21
N GLN A 134 -13.49 -40.27 -16.63
CA GLN A 134 -14.01 -41.64 -16.58
C GLN A 134 -13.70 -42.26 -15.22
N ASP A 135 -14.71 -42.87 -14.61
CA ASP A 135 -14.60 -43.70 -13.42
C ASP A 135 -15.01 -45.16 -13.75
N ASP A 136 -15.03 -46.06 -12.75
CA ASP A 136 -15.35 -47.48 -12.93
C ASP A 136 -16.84 -47.74 -13.32
N PHE A 137 -17.71 -46.73 -13.22
CA PHE A 137 -19.16 -46.81 -13.38
C PHE A 137 -19.69 -45.89 -14.50
N SER A 138 -19.02 -44.78 -14.80
CA SER A 138 -19.51 -43.74 -15.72
C SER A 138 -18.43 -43.07 -16.57
N SER A 139 -18.84 -42.23 -17.51
CA SER A 139 -18.01 -41.17 -18.08
C SER A 139 -18.79 -39.87 -18.05
N TYR A 140 -18.13 -38.78 -17.66
CA TYR A 140 -18.75 -37.47 -17.50
C TYR A 140 -17.80 -36.37 -18.00
N CYS A 141 -18.34 -35.17 -18.18
CA CYS A 141 -17.60 -34.01 -18.65
C CYS A 141 -17.23 -33.10 -17.48
N TRP A 142 -16.02 -32.53 -17.54
CA TRP A 142 -15.44 -31.74 -16.47
C TRP A 142 -14.67 -30.57 -17.07
N ASP A 143 -14.90 -29.35 -16.57
CA ASP A 143 -14.16 -28.18 -17.05
C ASP A 143 -12.75 -28.15 -16.41
N PRO A 144 -11.66 -28.14 -17.20
CA PRO A 144 -10.29 -28.12 -16.68
C PRO A 144 -9.97 -26.92 -15.78
N SER A 145 -10.73 -25.83 -15.84
CA SER A 145 -10.55 -24.69 -14.93
C SER A 145 -10.95 -25.01 -13.48
N TRP A 146 -11.65 -26.14 -13.25
CA TRP A 146 -12.01 -26.66 -11.93
C TRP A 146 -10.97 -27.65 -11.39
N GLY A 147 -9.87 -27.88 -12.14
CA GLY A 147 -8.78 -28.79 -11.78
C GLY A 147 -8.78 -30.08 -12.60
N ALA A 148 -7.94 -31.04 -12.19
CA ALA A 148 -7.92 -32.37 -12.79
C ALA A 148 -9.21 -33.16 -12.49
N CYS A 149 -9.47 -34.23 -13.25
CA CYS A 149 -10.59 -35.14 -12.98
C CYS A 149 -10.56 -35.64 -11.52
N PRO A 150 -11.67 -35.53 -10.76
CA PRO A 150 -11.79 -36.08 -9.41
C PRO A 150 -11.36 -37.54 -9.30
N LEU A 151 -10.57 -37.85 -8.27
CA LEU A 151 -9.92 -39.15 -8.15
C LEU A 151 -10.82 -40.21 -7.47
N TYR A 152 -11.52 -41.00 -8.28
CA TYR A 152 -12.28 -42.15 -7.77
C TYR A 152 -11.38 -43.36 -7.51
N CYS A 153 -11.31 -43.81 -6.26
CA CYS A 153 -10.61 -45.03 -5.87
C CYS A 153 -11.53 -46.25 -5.93
N ASN A 154 -11.02 -47.38 -6.41
CA ASN A 154 -11.80 -48.61 -6.52
C ASN A 154 -12.06 -49.24 -5.13
N SER A 155 -12.99 -50.20 -5.05
CA SER A 155 -13.42 -50.81 -3.77
C SER A 155 -12.38 -51.68 -3.05
N THR A 156 -11.13 -51.74 -3.53
CA THR A 156 -9.99 -52.35 -2.82
C THR A 156 -8.95 -51.32 -2.36
N GLU A 157 -9.21 -50.04 -2.62
CA GLU A 157 -8.40 -48.89 -2.25
C GLU A 157 -9.14 -47.98 -1.25
N THR A 158 -8.42 -47.03 -0.71
CA THR A 158 -8.91 -45.97 0.17
C THR A 158 -8.44 -44.64 -0.40
N TYR A 159 -9.35 -43.68 -0.46
CA TYR A 159 -9.06 -42.31 -0.85
C TYR A 159 -8.14 -41.66 0.18
N CYS A 160 -7.04 -41.06 -0.29
CA CYS A 160 -6.05 -40.42 0.54
C CYS A 160 -5.73 -39.02 0.01
N TYR A 161 -5.59 -38.07 0.93
CA TYR A 161 -4.94 -36.80 0.66
C TYR A 161 -3.75 -36.62 1.61
N SER A 162 -2.75 -35.87 1.17
CA SER A 162 -1.57 -35.52 1.96
C SER A 162 -1.08 -34.13 1.57
N TYR A 163 -0.53 -33.39 2.54
CA TYR A 163 0.03 -32.06 2.29
C TYR A 163 1.53 -32.13 2.06
N GLY A 164 2.03 -31.38 1.08
CA GLY A 164 3.44 -31.05 1.00
C GLY A 164 3.83 -30.08 2.11
N TYR A 165 5.05 -30.23 2.62
CA TYR A 165 5.62 -29.39 3.68
C TYR A 165 7.02 -28.94 3.26
N ASP A 166 7.36 -27.69 3.52
CA ASP A 166 8.68 -27.15 3.21
C ASP A 166 9.77 -27.63 4.20
N ALA A 167 10.99 -27.11 4.04
CA ALA A 167 12.11 -27.42 4.95
C ALA A 167 11.85 -26.95 6.39
N SER A 168 11.11 -25.85 6.56
CA SER A 168 10.68 -25.23 7.81
C SER A 168 9.63 -26.06 8.55
N GLY A 169 8.79 -26.78 7.81
CA GLY A 169 7.56 -27.42 8.31
C GLY A 169 6.30 -26.61 8.08
N MET A 170 6.36 -25.56 7.27
CA MET A 170 5.18 -24.83 6.82
C MET A 170 4.45 -25.65 5.75
N MET A 171 3.13 -25.72 5.85
CA MET A 171 2.26 -26.40 4.90
C MET A 171 2.29 -25.70 3.54
N ASN A 172 2.70 -26.41 2.48
CA ASN A 172 2.70 -25.90 1.11
C ASN A 172 1.46 -26.38 0.36
N TYR A 173 0.44 -25.52 0.30
CA TYR A 173 -0.81 -25.78 -0.43
C TYR A 173 -0.63 -26.10 -1.92
N SER A 174 0.49 -25.69 -2.56
CA SER A 174 0.78 -26.04 -3.97
C SER A 174 1.28 -27.47 -4.20
N ASP A 175 1.55 -28.22 -3.13
CA ASP A 175 1.98 -29.63 -3.16
C ASP A 175 0.98 -30.52 -2.38
N TYR A 176 -0.29 -30.10 -2.34
CA TYR A 176 -1.44 -30.94 -1.98
C TYR A 176 -1.61 -32.05 -3.01
N ARG A 177 -1.82 -33.29 -2.55
CA ARG A 177 -1.94 -34.48 -3.43
C ARG A 177 -3.05 -35.40 -2.97
N GLU A 178 -3.94 -35.73 -3.90
CA GLU A 178 -4.94 -36.77 -3.77
C GLU A 178 -4.43 -38.05 -4.46
N TYR A 179 -4.57 -39.20 -3.82
CA TYR A 179 -4.11 -40.49 -4.34
C TYR A 179 -4.92 -41.65 -3.74
N CYS A 180 -4.94 -42.78 -4.45
CA CYS A 180 -5.52 -44.02 -3.95
C CYS A 180 -4.43 -44.90 -3.31
N ALA A 181 -4.65 -45.36 -2.09
CA ALA A 181 -3.80 -46.35 -1.42
C ALA A 181 -4.56 -47.67 -1.27
N ALA A 182 -3.90 -48.82 -1.39
CA ALA A 182 -4.56 -50.11 -1.13
C ALA A 182 -5.10 -50.16 0.30
N ALA A 183 -6.34 -50.62 0.49
CA ALA A 183 -7.07 -50.48 1.75
C ALA A 183 -6.46 -51.27 2.93
N ASP A 184 -5.59 -52.24 2.68
CA ASP A 184 -4.83 -52.96 3.69
C ASP A 184 -3.56 -52.23 4.16
N THR A 185 -3.07 -51.25 3.37
CA THR A 185 -2.07 -50.25 3.80
C THR A 185 -2.70 -48.97 4.35
N GLY A 186 -3.78 -48.49 3.73
CA GLY A 186 -4.34 -47.15 3.93
C GLY A 186 -3.33 -46.03 3.66
N CYS A 187 -3.67 -44.80 4.05
CA CYS A 187 -2.89 -43.63 3.68
C CYS A 187 -1.48 -43.59 4.30
N THR A 188 -0.53 -43.06 3.54
CA THR A 188 0.89 -42.94 3.89
C THR A 188 1.21 -41.49 4.23
N CYS A 189 1.31 -41.22 5.53
CA CYS A 189 1.54 -39.86 6.05
C CYS A 189 3.03 -39.52 6.13
N ASN A 190 3.36 -38.24 5.99
CA ASN A 190 4.69 -37.68 6.15
C ASN A 190 5.20 -37.90 7.58
N ALA A 191 6.04 -38.92 7.77
CA ALA A 191 6.50 -39.35 9.10
C ALA A 191 7.27 -38.27 9.90
N LYS A 192 7.68 -37.14 9.29
CA LYS A 192 8.23 -35.98 10.01
C LYS A 192 7.11 -35.09 10.57
N TRP A 193 6.16 -34.68 9.72
CA TRP A 193 5.21 -33.60 10.03
C TRP A 193 3.78 -34.04 10.33
N GLU A 194 3.36 -35.20 9.84
CA GLU A 194 1.99 -35.72 9.99
C GLU A 194 1.94 -36.96 10.90
N HIS A 195 0.77 -37.25 11.47
CA HIS A 195 0.42 -38.56 12.01
C HIS A 195 -0.88 -39.07 11.38
N LYS A 196 -1.06 -40.40 11.40
CA LYS A 196 -2.21 -41.07 10.80
C LYS A 196 -3.39 -41.07 11.79
N CYS A 197 -4.45 -40.36 11.45
CA CYS A 197 -5.73 -40.41 12.16
C CYS A 197 -6.64 -41.49 11.57
N THR A 198 -7.69 -41.85 12.27
CA THR A 198 -8.72 -42.80 11.80
C THR A 198 -10.03 -42.50 12.50
N ASP A 199 -11.14 -42.45 11.77
CA ASP A 199 -12.47 -42.18 12.31
C ASP A 199 -13.18 -43.45 12.81
N GLN A 200 -14.40 -43.29 13.33
CA GLN A 200 -15.29 -44.39 13.73
C GLN A 200 -15.67 -45.37 12.59
N TRP A 201 -15.52 -44.98 11.33
CA TRP A 201 -15.84 -45.81 10.16
C TRP A 201 -14.62 -46.59 9.63
N GLY A 202 -13.41 -46.24 10.08
CA GLY A 202 -12.15 -46.84 9.66
C GLY A 202 -11.44 -46.09 8.53
N TYR A 203 -11.94 -44.92 8.11
CA TYR A 203 -11.24 -44.07 7.14
C TYR A 203 -10.05 -43.41 7.82
N SER A 204 -8.87 -43.56 7.23
CA SER A 204 -7.63 -42.98 7.74
C SER A 204 -7.18 -41.80 6.90
N TRP A 205 -6.79 -40.69 7.51
CA TRP A 205 -6.16 -39.56 6.84
C TRP A 205 -4.90 -39.12 7.60
N CYS A 206 -4.23 -38.11 7.08
CA CYS A 206 -3.02 -37.55 7.65
C CYS A 206 -3.29 -36.18 8.26
N GLN A 207 -3.02 -36.02 9.55
CA GLN A 207 -3.17 -34.78 10.30
C GLN A 207 -1.80 -34.25 10.70
N GLU A 208 -1.59 -32.94 10.67
CA GLU A 208 -0.36 -32.33 11.16
C GLU A 208 -0.13 -32.61 12.65
N LYS A 209 1.10 -32.95 13.06
CA LYS A 209 1.43 -33.35 14.44
C LYS A 209 1.22 -32.28 15.50
N THR A 210 1.04 -31.02 15.10
CA THR A 210 0.66 -29.90 15.98
C THR A 210 -0.77 -30.01 16.46
N GLN A 211 -1.64 -30.68 15.70
CA GLN A 211 -3.07 -30.87 15.99
C GLN A 211 -3.32 -32.33 16.35
N ALA A 212 -4.01 -32.59 17.46
CA ALA A 212 -4.42 -33.95 17.79
C ALA A 212 -5.45 -34.48 16.76
N CYS A 213 -5.49 -35.80 16.54
CA CYS A 213 -6.61 -36.41 15.84
C CYS A 213 -7.93 -36.02 16.54
N PRO A 214 -8.94 -35.54 15.78
CA PRO A 214 -10.31 -35.43 16.28
C PRO A 214 -10.74 -36.71 16.97
N ILE A 215 -11.24 -36.60 18.19
CA ILE A 215 -11.76 -37.74 18.92
C ILE A 215 -13.16 -38.03 18.38
N THR A 216 -13.52 -39.31 18.24
CA THR A 216 -14.92 -39.68 17.99
C THR A 216 -15.44 -40.42 19.22
N CYS A 217 -16.42 -39.84 19.89
CA CYS A 217 -16.97 -40.38 21.12
C CYS A 217 -17.90 -41.58 20.85
N GLY A 218 -18.06 -42.45 21.85
CA GLY A 218 -18.99 -43.58 21.76
C GLY A 218 -20.45 -43.13 21.63
N THR A 219 -21.34 -44.02 21.16
CA THR A 219 -22.79 -43.73 21.04
C THR A 219 -23.51 -43.49 22.37
N ASP A 220 -22.83 -43.76 23.49
CA ASP A 220 -23.23 -43.51 24.87
C ASP A 220 -22.49 -42.31 25.52
N GLU A 221 -21.67 -41.60 24.73
CA GLU A 221 -20.87 -40.44 25.10
C GLU A 221 -21.24 -39.21 24.25
N GLN A 222 -20.92 -38.01 24.74
CA GLN A 222 -21.08 -36.72 24.08
C GLN A 222 -19.72 -36.00 23.95
N ASP A 223 -19.60 -35.20 22.89
CA ASP A 223 -18.45 -34.35 22.62
C ASP A 223 -18.41 -33.13 23.56
N CYS A 224 -17.46 -33.13 24.48
CA CYS A 224 -17.17 -32.01 25.37
C CYS A 224 -15.94 -31.24 24.87
N TRP A 225 -16.20 -30.09 24.27
CA TRP A 225 -15.19 -29.13 23.84
C TRP A 225 -14.80 -28.21 24.99
N MET A 226 -13.56 -28.32 25.49
CA MET A 226 -13.04 -27.39 26.49
C MET A 226 -12.32 -26.23 25.80
N THR A 227 -12.72 -25.00 26.15
CA THR A 227 -12.07 -23.78 25.68
C THR A 227 -10.78 -23.54 26.48
N PRO A 228 -9.61 -23.35 25.83
CA PRO A 228 -8.43 -22.86 26.51
C PRO A 228 -8.60 -21.38 26.88
N TYR A 229 -8.11 -20.96 28.04
CA TYR A 229 -8.19 -19.58 28.52
C TYR A 229 -6.80 -18.99 28.73
N ALA A 230 -6.62 -17.75 28.32
CA ALA A 230 -5.46 -16.94 28.65
C ALA A 230 -5.50 -16.49 30.13
N ASN A 231 -4.36 -16.00 30.64
CA ASN A 231 -4.21 -15.61 32.06
C ASN A 231 -5.07 -14.40 32.48
N ASP A 232 -5.65 -13.67 31.53
CA ASP A 232 -6.63 -12.60 31.75
C ASP A 232 -8.07 -13.12 31.97
N GLY A 233 -8.33 -14.39 31.63
CA GLY A 233 -9.64 -15.03 31.71
C GLY A 233 -10.49 -14.96 30.44
N TYR A 234 -9.95 -14.48 29.32
CA TYR A 234 -10.59 -14.61 27.99
C TYR A 234 -10.21 -15.93 27.30
N PRO A 235 -11.04 -16.42 26.37
CA PRO A 235 -10.67 -17.55 25.50
C PRO A 235 -9.37 -17.27 24.71
N ASP A 236 -8.43 -18.20 24.73
CA ASP A 236 -7.24 -18.15 23.88
C ASP A 236 -7.54 -18.79 22.53
N TRP A 237 -7.99 -17.97 21.58
CA TRP A 237 -8.32 -18.38 20.22
C TRP A 237 -7.13 -18.91 19.40
N ASN A 238 -5.89 -18.81 19.90
CA ASN A 238 -4.70 -19.38 19.25
C ASN A 238 -4.35 -20.77 19.79
N ALA A 239 -4.88 -21.17 20.94
CA ALA A 239 -4.70 -22.49 21.50
C ALA A 239 -5.79 -23.45 20.97
N SER A 240 -5.39 -24.67 20.58
CA SER A 240 -6.32 -25.66 20.04
C SER A 240 -7.34 -26.11 21.11
N TYR A 241 -8.63 -26.12 20.75
CA TYR A 241 -9.69 -26.65 21.61
C TYR A 241 -9.42 -28.10 22.00
N ASN A 242 -9.65 -28.41 23.27
CA ASN A 242 -9.38 -29.74 23.81
C ASN A 242 -10.70 -30.55 23.84
N GLN A 243 -10.94 -31.31 22.77
CA GLN A 243 -12.08 -32.21 22.64
C GLN A 243 -11.93 -33.41 23.59
N THR A 244 -12.98 -33.76 24.32
CA THR A 244 -13.01 -34.89 25.26
C THR A 244 -14.37 -35.58 25.25
N CYS A 245 -14.38 -36.89 25.48
CA CYS A 245 -15.63 -37.66 25.56
C CYS A 245 -16.08 -37.82 27.01
N HIS A 246 -17.36 -37.56 27.25
CA HIS A 246 -18.02 -37.81 28.53
C HIS A 246 -19.33 -38.56 28.31
N PRO A 247 -19.78 -39.43 29.24
CA PRO A 247 -21.09 -40.09 29.11
C PRO A 247 -22.24 -39.10 28.93
N ILE A 248 -23.24 -39.44 28.12
CA ILE A 248 -24.44 -38.62 27.88
C ILE A 248 -25.23 -38.30 29.17
N ASP A 249 -25.05 -39.10 30.24
CA ASP A 249 -25.65 -38.85 31.56
C ASP A 249 -24.85 -37.90 32.48
N GLN A 250 -23.74 -37.34 31.99
CA GLN A 250 -22.83 -36.47 32.74
C GLN A 250 -22.50 -35.18 31.97
N ALA A 251 -22.78 -34.04 32.60
CA ALA A 251 -22.44 -32.72 32.07
C ALA A 251 -20.93 -32.56 31.80
N CYS A 252 -20.58 -31.81 30.75
CA CYS A 252 -19.20 -31.50 30.41
C CYS A 252 -18.46 -30.78 31.56
N PRO A 253 -17.17 -31.09 31.79
CA PRO A 253 -16.41 -30.55 32.92
C PRO A 253 -15.91 -29.12 32.65
N CYS A 254 -16.76 -28.13 32.89
CA CYS A 254 -16.42 -26.71 32.69
C CYS A 254 -15.25 -26.25 33.56
N HIS A 255 -14.40 -25.37 33.01
CA HIS A 255 -13.21 -24.87 33.70
C HIS A 255 -13.59 -24.03 34.94
N PRO A 256 -13.28 -24.48 36.18
CA PRO A 256 -13.95 -23.97 37.39
C PRO A 256 -13.68 -22.49 37.70
N VAL A 257 -12.59 -21.92 37.16
CA VAL A 257 -12.27 -20.50 37.30
C VAL A 257 -13.00 -19.67 36.23
N HIS A 258 -12.87 -20.03 34.96
CA HIS A 258 -13.26 -19.17 33.83
C HIS A 258 -14.64 -19.49 33.23
N GLU A 259 -15.22 -20.65 33.49
CA GLU A 259 -16.50 -21.09 32.93
C GLU A 259 -17.54 -21.37 34.02
N GLU A 260 -18.81 -21.13 33.70
CA GLU A 260 -19.98 -21.58 34.45
C GLU A 260 -20.74 -22.62 33.63
N THR A 261 -21.27 -23.66 34.31
CA THR A 261 -22.06 -24.71 33.66
C THR A 261 -23.48 -24.22 33.46
N CYS A 262 -23.83 -23.97 32.20
CA CYS A 262 -25.16 -23.53 31.80
C CYS A 262 -26.00 -24.73 31.35
N SER A 263 -27.32 -24.59 31.46
CA SER A 263 -28.26 -25.65 31.14
C SER A 263 -29.58 -25.08 30.62
N ASP A 264 -30.10 -25.68 29.56
CA ASP A 264 -31.39 -25.34 28.96
C ASP A 264 -32.19 -26.62 28.64
N ASN A 265 -33.06 -26.57 27.63
CA ASN A 265 -33.86 -27.71 27.20
C ASN A 265 -33.13 -28.66 26.21
N TRP A 266 -31.93 -28.30 25.76
CA TRP A 266 -31.12 -29.06 24.79
C TRP A 266 -29.94 -29.78 25.46
N GLY A 267 -29.36 -29.22 26.53
CA GLY A 267 -28.31 -29.90 27.29
C GLY A 267 -27.63 -29.05 28.35
N THR A 268 -26.38 -29.41 28.64
CA THR A 268 -25.48 -28.62 29.51
C THR A 268 -24.21 -28.25 28.75
N TRP A 269 -23.84 -26.97 28.74
CA TRP A 269 -22.61 -26.48 28.12
C TRP A 269 -21.83 -25.58 29.10
N CYS A 270 -20.65 -25.15 28.66
CA CYS A 270 -19.76 -24.29 29.42
C CYS A 270 -19.77 -22.88 28.81
N GLN A 271 -20.24 -21.89 29.57
CA GLN A 271 -20.22 -20.48 29.19
C GLN A 271 -19.03 -19.82 29.87
N ALA A 272 -18.20 -19.07 29.13
CA ALA A 272 -17.17 -18.25 29.77
C ALA A 272 -17.81 -17.17 30.64
N LYS A 273 -17.41 -17.04 31.91
CA LYS A 273 -17.92 -16.05 32.88
C LYS A 273 -17.62 -14.61 32.48
N VAL A 274 -16.69 -14.40 31.54
CA VAL A 274 -16.43 -13.10 30.92
C VAL A 274 -17.59 -12.71 29.98
N TYR A 275 -18.29 -13.70 29.40
CA TYR A 275 -19.59 -13.55 28.74
C TYR A 275 -20.75 -13.72 29.74
N GLY A 276 -20.61 -13.11 30.92
CA GLY A 276 -21.66 -12.92 31.91
C GLY A 276 -22.23 -14.19 32.55
N SER A 277 -23.49 -14.09 32.96
CA SER A 277 -24.30 -15.20 33.48
C SER A 277 -24.79 -16.10 32.34
N CYS A 278 -25.17 -17.33 32.64
CA CYS A 278 -25.90 -18.18 31.71
C CYS A 278 -27.15 -17.49 31.13
N PRO A 279 -27.43 -17.63 29.81
CA PRO A 279 -28.69 -17.21 29.19
C PRO A 279 -29.92 -17.77 29.91
N VAL A 280 -30.99 -16.99 29.99
CA VAL A 280 -32.10 -17.24 30.91
C VAL A 280 -33.25 -17.97 30.22
N SER A 281 -33.26 -19.30 30.32
CA SER A 281 -34.34 -20.13 29.80
C SER A 281 -35.64 -19.95 30.61
N CYS A 282 -36.56 -19.11 30.10
CA CYS A 282 -37.84 -18.80 30.73
C CYS A 282 -38.90 -19.91 30.60
N ALA A 283 -39.94 -19.86 31.44
CA ALA A 283 -41.07 -20.78 31.35
C ALA A 283 -41.90 -20.54 30.06
N ALA A 284 -42.69 -21.55 29.65
CA ALA A 284 -43.49 -21.47 28.41
C ALA A 284 -44.65 -20.46 28.44
N ASP A 285 -44.97 -19.88 29.60
CA ASP A 285 -45.90 -18.76 29.80
C ASP A 285 -45.19 -17.42 30.13
N GLU A 286 -43.87 -17.39 29.99
CA GLU A 286 -42.99 -16.24 30.13
C GLU A 286 -42.29 -15.90 28.80
N MET A 287 -41.69 -14.71 28.73
CA MET A 287 -40.86 -14.22 27.63
C MET A 287 -39.53 -13.68 28.17
N ILE A 288 -38.48 -13.77 27.35
CA ILE A 288 -37.18 -13.18 27.65
C ILE A 288 -37.26 -11.67 27.39
N CYS A 289 -37.04 -10.90 28.45
CA CYS A 289 -36.96 -9.45 28.46
C CYS A 289 -35.50 -9.01 28.56
N TRP A 290 -35.04 -8.36 27.51
CA TRP A 290 -33.71 -7.78 27.39
C TRP A 290 -33.69 -6.40 28.07
N ILE A 291 -32.79 -6.20 29.04
CA ILE A 291 -32.61 -4.94 29.76
C ILE A 291 -31.23 -4.37 29.43
N THR A 292 -31.21 -3.12 28.99
CA THR A 292 -29.96 -2.45 28.58
C THR A 292 -29.14 -2.04 29.82
N PRO A 293 -27.83 -2.32 29.87
CA PRO A 293 -26.97 -1.81 30.93
C PRO A 293 -26.67 -0.32 30.71
N TYR A 294 -26.75 0.46 31.79
CA TYR A 294 -26.44 1.89 31.79
C TYR A 294 -25.44 2.23 32.89
N ASP A 295 -24.63 3.26 32.65
CA ASP A 295 -23.81 3.88 33.69
C ASP A 295 -24.64 4.75 34.67
N ASP A 296 -23.97 5.33 35.66
CA ASP A 296 -24.59 6.28 36.61
C ASP A 296 -25.10 7.57 35.93
N SER A 297 -24.54 7.91 34.75
CA SER A 297 -24.80 9.10 33.95
C SER A 297 -26.02 8.99 33.04
N GLY A 298 -26.34 7.78 32.57
CA GLY A 298 -27.42 7.45 31.64
C GLY A 298 -26.99 7.06 30.23
N ASN A 299 -25.70 6.80 30.02
CA ASN A 299 -25.17 6.28 28.78
C ASN A 299 -25.40 4.76 28.71
N VAL A 300 -25.70 4.23 27.52
CA VAL A 300 -25.72 2.79 27.25
C VAL A 300 -24.28 2.27 27.32
N LEU A 301 -24.04 1.23 28.12
CA LEU A 301 -22.77 0.53 28.18
C LEU A 301 -22.76 -0.57 27.12
N TYR A 302 -22.44 -0.22 25.87
CA TYR A 302 -22.47 -1.18 24.74
C TYR A 302 -21.54 -2.39 24.94
N ASP A 303 -20.42 -2.22 25.64
CA ASP A 303 -19.48 -3.29 25.97
C ASP A 303 -19.90 -4.14 27.20
N ALA A 304 -20.96 -3.74 27.91
CA ALA A 304 -21.54 -4.54 28.97
C ALA A 304 -22.65 -5.44 28.40
N MET A 305 -22.67 -6.72 28.81
CA MET A 305 -23.70 -7.64 28.35
C MET A 305 -25.11 -7.20 28.80
N TRP A 306 -26.06 -7.41 27.91
CA TRP A 306 -27.47 -7.13 28.13
C TRP A 306 -28.02 -8.11 29.18
N ASN A 307 -28.80 -7.60 30.13
CA ASN A 307 -29.38 -8.44 31.18
C ASN A 307 -30.69 -9.06 30.68
N GLU A 308 -30.65 -10.35 30.36
CA GLU A 308 -31.85 -11.16 30.15
C GLU A 308 -32.61 -11.37 31.48
N THR A 309 -33.93 -11.25 31.44
CA THR A 309 -34.82 -11.53 32.58
C THR A 309 -36.12 -12.16 32.09
N CYS A 310 -36.76 -13.03 32.88
CA CYS A 310 -38.07 -13.57 32.53
C CYS A 310 -39.21 -12.68 33.03
N ALA A 311 -40.19 -12.43 32.17
CA ALA A 311 -41.47 -11.82 32.54
C ALA A 311 -42.64 -12.66 31.97
N PRO A 312 -43.75 -12.84 32.69
CA PRO A 312 -44.95 -13.49 32.14
C PRO A 312 -45.43 -12.80 30.86
N MET A 313 -45.85 -13.54 29.84
CA MET A 313 -46.30 -12.99 28.53
C MET A 313 -47.45 -11.97 28.62
N ASN A 314 -48.14 -11.90 29.76
CA ASN A 314 -49.24 -10.96 30.02
C ASN A 314 -48.80 -9.68 30.77
N ASN A 315 -47.52 -9.54 31.10
CA ASN A 315 -46.92 -8.39 31.78
C ASN A 315 -45.96 -7.66 30.83
N SER A 316 -45.73 -6.38 31.07
CA SER A 316 -44.65 -5.62 30.43
C SER A 316 -43.28 -6.08 30.90
N CYS A 317 -42.26 -6.02 30.03
CA CYS A 317 -40.87 -6.13 30.45
C CYS A 317 -40.51 -5.08 31.52
N PRO A 318 -39.67 -5.42 32.53
CA PRO A 318 -39.38 -4.56 33.68
C PRO A 318 -38.31 -3.50 33.36
N CYS A 319 -38.66 -2.55 32.48
CA CYS A 319 -37.73 -1.52 32.02
C CYS A 319 -37.22 -0.61 33.16
N ASN A 320 -35.99 -0.15 33.02
CA ASN A 320 -35.32 0.76 33.95
C ASN A 320 -36.05 2.11 34.02
N GLU A 321 -36.85 2.34 35.07
CA GLU A 321 -37.64 3.59 35.24
C GLU A 321 -36.83 4.89 35.15
N LYS A 322 -35.51 4.87 35.37
CA LYS A 322 -34.62 6.03 35.24
C LYS A 322 -34.30 6.32 33.77
N TRP A 323 -33.90 5.30 33.00
CA TRP A 323 -33.26 5.45 31.69
C TRP A 323 -34.03 4.93 30.49
N GLU A 324 -34.88 3.92 30.68
CA GLU A 324 -35.64 3.26 29.62
C GLU A 324 -37.12 3.69 29.62
N LYS A 325 -37.77 3.52 28.48
CA LYS A 325 -39.22 3.53 28.34
C LYS A 325 -39.67 2.22 27.71
N GLN A 326 -40.83 1.74 28.14
CA GLN A 326 -41.48 0.62 27.48
C GLN A 326 -42.00 1.10 26.11
N CYS A 327 -41.51 0.48 25.04
CA CYS A 327 -42.08 0.60 23.70
C CYS A 327 -42.97 -0.61 23.39
N THR A 328 -43.72 -0.52 22.30
CA THR A 328 -44.53 -1.64 21.79
C THR A 328 -44.51 -1.58 20.27
N SER A 329 -44.18 -2.70 19.63
CA SER A 329 -44.13 -2.80 18.17
C SER A 329 -44.47 -4.24 17.77
N TYR A 330 -45.33 -4.42 16.77
CA TYR A 330 -45.81 -5.73 16.31
C TYR A 330 -46.44 -6.59 17.42
N GLY A 331 -47.01 -5.93 18.45
CA GLY A 331 -47.60 -6.58 19.62
C GLY A 331 -46.62 -6.98 20.74
N TYR A 332 -45.30 -6.90 20.53
CA TYR A 332 -44.29 -7.20 21.55
C TYR A 332 -43.93 -5.94 22.34
N THR A 333 -43.73 -6.08 23.67
CA THR A 333 -43.27 -5.00 24.54
C THR A 333 -41.80 -5.17 24.89
N PHE A 334 -41.00 -4.14 24.62
CA PHE A 334 -39.56 -4.14 24.92
C PHE A 334 -39.15 -2.81 25.56
N CYS A 335 -37.92 -2.76 26.06
CA CYS A 335 -37.35 -1.59 26.72
C CYS A 335 -36.41 -0.86 25.76
N GLU A 336 -36.61 0.45 25.62
CA GLU A 336 -35.88 1.31 24.70
C GLU A 336 -35.29 2.49 25.48
N ALA A 337 -34.13 2.99 25.07
CA ALA A 337 -33.53 4.15 25.72
C ALA A 337 -34.46 5.37 25.58
N LYS A 338 -34.63 6.16 26.66
CA LYS A 338 -35.53 7.33 26.61
C LYS A 338 -35.14 8.35 25.54
N THR A 339 -33.86 8.42 25.20
CA THR A 339 -33.24 9.21 24.12
C THR A 339 -33.75 8.83 22.74
N ASN A 340 -33.96 7.54 22.48
CA ASN A 340 -34.34 7.00 21.18
C ASN A 340 -35.85 7.10 20.99
N SER A 341 -36.37 7.31 19.78
CA SER A 341 -37.82 7.20 19.53
C SER A 341 -38.27 5.73 19.62
N CYS A 342 -39.46 5.46 20.16
CA CYS A 342 -40.06 4.15 19.94
C CYS A 342 -40.34 3.98 18.44
N PRO A 343 -40.07 2.81 17.83
CA PRO A 343 -40.54 2.49 16.49
C PRO A 343 -42.05 2.70 16.37
N VAL A 344 -42.50 3.20 15.22
CA VAL A 344 -43.92 3.54 15.02
C VAL A 344 -44.66 2.29 14.58
N ASP A 345 -45.53 1.75 15.45
CA ASP A 345 -46.41 0.64 15.10
C ASP A 345 -47.54 1.12 14.16
N CYS A 346 -47.37 0.80 12.88
CA CYS A 346 -48.32 1.10 11.81
C CYS A 346 -49.36 -0.01 11.57
N GLY A 347 -49.33 -1.09 12.36
CA GLY A 347 -50.23 -2.23 12.26
C GLY A 347 -50.11 -2.96 10.92
N THR A 348 -51.04 -2.69 9.99
CA THR A 348 -51.06 -3.28 8.64
C THR A 348 -50.76 -2.26 7.53
N ALA A 349 -50.44 -1.01 7.88
CA ALA A 349 -49.87 -0.05 6.94
C ALA A 349 -48.34 -0.17 6.93
N GLU A 350 -47.70 0.05 5.78
CA GLU A 350 -46.24 0.03 5.68
C GLU A 350 -45.63 1.19 6.48
N THR A 351 -44.44 0.98 7.07
CA THR A 351 -43.68 2.04 7.72
C THR A 351 -42.86 2.80 6.68
N CYS A 352 -43.08 4.11 6.63
CA CYS A 352 -42.31 5.06 5.83
C CYS A 352 -41.09 5.52 6.62
N TYR A 353 -39.90 5.29 6.07
CA TYR A 353 -38.63 5.71 6.64
C TYR A 353 -38.21 7.04 6.03
N HIS A 354 -38.02 8.06 6.87
CA HIS A 354 -37.53 9.36 6.45
C HIS A 354 -36.02 9.44 6.68
N TYR A 355 -35.27 8.92 5.71
CA TYR A 355 -33.82 8.78 5.77
C TYR A 355 -33.10 10.12 6.03
N GLY A 356 -33.69 11.25 5.65
CA GLY A 356 -33.13 12.59 5.90
C GLY A 356 -33.27 13.10 7.35
N SER A 357 -34.07 12.46 8.20
CA SER A 357 -34.33 12.90 9.58
C SER A 357 -34.34 11.77 10.62
N GLY A 358 -34.29 10.50 10.20
CA GLY A 358 -34.45 9.33 11.06
C GLY A 358 -35.88 9.10 11.54
N ASN A 359 -36.85 9.91 11.10
CA ASN A 359 -38.26 9.74 11.47
C ASN A 359 -38.87 8.49 10.81
N GLN A 360 -39.86 7.91 11.49
CA GLN A 360 -40.76 6.90 10.92
C GLN A 360 -42.18 7.46 10.90
N THR A 361 -42.90 7.27 9.80
CA THR A 361 -44.33 7.55 9.70
C THR A 361 -45.07 6.35 9.10
N CYS A 362 -46.40 6.36 9.09
CA CYS A 362 -47.19 5.28 8.48
C CYS A 362 -47.66 5.68 7.09
N ALA A 363 -47.51 4.76 6.13
CA ALA A 363 -48.00 4.93 4.77
C ALA A 363 -49.52 5.18 4.75
N THR A 364 -49.93 6.02 3.81
CA THR A 364 -51.35 6.21 3.47
C THR A 364 -51.75 5.26 2.34
N ASP A 365 -53.03 5.22 1.97
CA ASP A 365 -53.49 4.49 0.77
C ASP A 365 -52.78 4.92 -0.53
N SER A 366 -52.11 6.07 -0.53
CA SER A 366 -51.27 6.61 -1.61
C SER A 366 -49.75 6.47 -1.38
N GLY A 367 -49.34 5.74 -0.35
CA GLY A 367 -47.94 5.61 0.09
C GLY A 367 -47.49 6.71 1.05
N CYS A 368 -46.19 6.94 1.07
CA CYS A 368 -45.49 7.83 2.00
C CYS A 368 -45.66 9.32 1.69
N VAL A 369 -45.49 10.16 2.72
CA VAL A 369 -45.59 11.62 2.63
C VAL A 369 -44.23 12.22 2.97
N CYS A 370 -43.42 12.45 1.93
CA CYS A 370 -42.00 12.76 2.08
C CYS A 370 -41.71 14.14 2.71
N GLU A 371 -40.60 14.24 3.43
CA GLU A 371 -40.13 15.49 4.04
C GLU A 371 -39.48 16.42 2.99
N ALA A 372 -39.23 17.69 3.35
CA ALA A 372 -38.77 18.71 2.41
C ALA A 372 -37.33 18.51 1.87
N SER A 373 -36.58 17.59 2.47
CA SER A 373 -35.25 17.11 2.06
C SER A 373 -35.29 15.88 1.14
N GLU A 374 -36.48 15.36 0.84
CA GLU A 374 -36.68 14.07 0.20
C GLU A 374 -37.39 14.20 -1.16
N ILE A 375 -36.99 13.36 -2.12
CA ILE A 375 -37.68 13.23 -3.40
C ILE A 375 -38.79 12.18 -3.28
N SER A 376 -39.99 12.59 -3.71
CA SER A 376 -41.18 11.75 -3.79
C SER A 376 -41.17 10.97 -5.10
N CYS A 377 -40.99 9.66 -4.98
CA CYS A 377 -40.88 8.73 -6.11
C CYS A 377 -42.09 7.80 -6.13
N SER A 378 -42.64 7.52 -7.31
CA SER A 378 -43.76 6.58 -7.44
C SER A 378 -43.23 5.22 -7.85
N ASN A 379 -43.43 4.22 -7.00
CA ASN A 379 -43.11 2.84 -7.30
C ASN A 379 -44.01 2.35 -8.45
N PRO A 380 -43.45 1.84 -9.57
CA PRO A 380 -44.22 1.53 -10.78
C PRO A 380 -45.13 0.31 -10.64
N ASP A 381 -44.79 -0.64 -9.76
CA ASP A 381 -45.55 -1.88 -9.56
C ASP A 381 -46.69 -1.70 -8.54
N THR A 382 -46.47 -0.90 -7.48
CA THR A 382 -47.50 -0.66 -6.44
C THR A 382 -48.34 0.60 -6.68
N GLY A 383 -47.83 1.56 -7.47
CA GLY A 383 -48.42 2.89 -7.65
C GLY A 383 -48.35 3.79 -6.41
N LYS A 384 -47.68 3.36 -5.34
CA LYS A 384 -47.50 4.12 -4.10
C LYS A 384 -46.36 5.12 -4.21
N THR A 385 -46.36 6.10 -3.30
CA THR A 385 -45.23 7.01 -3.09
C THR A 385 -44.21 6.40 -2.12
N GLU A 386 -42.93 6.49 -2.47
CA GLU A 386 -41.76 6.20 -1.65
C GLU A 386 -40.89 7.47 -1.55
N CYS A 387 -40.03 7.54 -0.53
CA CYS A 387 -39.27 8.75 -0.18
C CYS A 387 -37.77 8.45 -0.11
N TYR A 388 -36.97 9.23 -0.85
CA TYR A 388 -35.52 9.06 -0.93
C TYR A 388 -34.78 10.38 -0.64
N PRO A 389 -33.57 10.38 -0.06
CA PRO A 389 -32.79 11.61 0.14
C PRO A 389 -32.42 12.29 -1.18
N THR A 390 -32.59 13.62 -1.25
CA THR A 390 -32.27 14.42 -2.46
C THR A 390 -30.77 14.58 -2.73
N ASP A 391 -29.93 14.37 -1.73
CA ASP A 391 -28.47 14.38 -1.80
C ASP A 391 -27.89 13.05 -2.31
N TRP A 392 -28.55 11.92 -2.05
CA TRP A 392 -28.16 10.61 -2.56
C TRP A 392 -28.53 10.44 -4.05
N TYR A 393 -29.65 11.03 -4.46
CA TYR A 393 -30.18 10.93 -5.84
C TYR A 393 -30.38 12.32 -6.49
N PRO A 394 -29.30 13.11 -6.70
CA PRO A 394 -29.38 14.48 -7.20
C PRO A 394 -29.85 14.59 -8.67
N SER A 395 -29.92 13.48 -9.39
CA SER A 395 -30.39 13.37 -10.79
C SER A 395 -31.89 13.09 -10.93
N GLY A 396 -32.59 12.73 -9.84
CA GLY A 396 -34.01 12.31 -9.86
C GLY A 396 -34.21 10.96 -9.17
N CYS A 397 -35.41 10.39 -9.28
CA CYS A 397 -35.70 9.10 -8.64
C CYS A 397 -34.81 7.95 -9.16
N PRO A 398 -34.44 6.98 -8.30
CA PRO A 398 -33.77 5.77 -8.75
C PRO A 398 -34.64 5.00 -9.76
N VAL A 399 -33.99 4.25 -10.65
CA VAL A 399 -34.66 3.41 -11.63
C VAL A 399 -35.17 2.15 -10.94
N ILE A 400 -36.48 2.09 -10.70
CA ILE A 400 -37.17 0.91 -10.19
C ILE A 400 -37.69 0.11 -11.39
N CYS A 401 -37.17 -1.10 -11.58
CA CYS A 401 -37.64 -2.04 -12.60
C CYS A 401 -38.82 -2.85 -12.08
N LYS A 402 -39.71 -3.29 -12.98
CA LYS A 402 -40.80 -4.21 -12.61
C LYS A 402 -40.26 -5.59 -12.28
N MET A 403 -41.03 -6.41 -11.56
CA MET A 403 -40.72 -7.84 -11.39
C MET A 403 -40.50 -8.64 -12.70
N SER A 404 -40.95 -8.14 -13.86
CA SER A 404 -40.73 -8.75 -15.18
C SER A 404 -39.50 -8.21 -15.94
N GLU A 405 -38.74 -7.32 -15.33
CA GLU A 405 -37.62 -6.61 -15.97
C GLU A 405 -36.32 -6.84 -15.18
N MET A 406 -35.25 -7.21 -15.88
CA MET A 406 -33.92 -7.38 -15.31
C MET A 406 -33.26 -6.02 -15.09
N TYR A 407 -32.63 -5.84 -13.93
CA TYR A 407 -31.86 -4.64 -13.59
C TYR A 407 -30.46 -4.73 -14.21
N CYS A 408 -30.17 -3.87 -15.18
CA CYS A 408 -28.91 -3.87 -15.93
C CYS A 408 -28.22 -2.51 -15.87
N SER A 409 -26.89 -2.50 -15.86
CA SER A 409 -26.09 -1.27 -15.75
C SER A 409 -25.29 -0.99 -17.02
N ASN A 410 -25.32 0.25 -17.51
CA ASN A 410 -24.36 0.73 -18.50
C ASN A 410 -23.07 1.16 -17.79
N VAL A 411 -21.92 0.75 -18.31
CA VAL A 411 -20.61 1.11 -17.71
C VAL A 411 -19.98 2.26 -18.47
N SER A 412 -19.94 3.43 -17.83
CA SER A 412 -19.21 4.61 -18.29
C SER A 412 -18.04 4.90 -17.36
N PHE A 413 -17.12 5.78 -17.77
CA PHE A 413 -16.02 6.23 -16.94
C PHE A 413 -15.96 7.76 -16.98
N ASP A 414 -15.85 8.42 -15.83
CA ASP A 414 -15.70 9.86 -15.80
C ASP A 414 -14.37 10.27 -16.46
N ALA A 415 -14.46 11.10 -17.50
CA ALA A 415 -13.34 11.47 -18.35
C ALA A 415 -12.30 12.40 -17.68
N THR A 416 -12.48 12.73 -16.39
CA THR A 416 -11.64 13.63 -15.59
C THR A 416 -10.94 12.89 -14.45
N THR A 417 -11.62 11.93 -13.82
CA THR A 417 -11.17 11.18 -12.65
C THR A 417 -10.79 9.74 -12.97
N GLY A 418 -11.23 9.20 -14.10
CA GLY A 418 -11.10 7.78 -14.44
C GLY A 418 -11.99 6.84 -13.61
N MET A 419 -12.84 7.37 -12.74
CA MET A 419 -13.72 6.55 -11.91
C MET A 419 -14.87 5.98 -12.74
N MET A 420 -15.17 4.70 -12.51
CA MET A 420 -16.27 3.99 -13.14
C MET A 420 -17.62 4.55 -12.65
N SER A 421 -18.52 4.86 -13.59
CA SER A 421 -19.86 5.38 -13.32
C SER A 421 -20.91 4.51 -13.99
N TRP A 422 -21.79 3.95 -13.16
CA TRP A 422 -22.87 3.07 -13.56
C TRP A 422 -24.12 3.90 -13.88
N GLN A 423 -24.81 3.58 -14.97
CA GLN A 423 -26.14 4.11 -15.25
C GLN A 423 -27.12 2.97 -15.52
N ASP A 424 -28.00 2.75 -14.55
CA ASP A 424 -28.90 1.61 -14.51
C ASP A 424 -30.15 1.80 -15.39
N TYR A 425 -30.63 0.69 -15.93
CA TYR A 425 -31.77 0.59 -16.84
C TYR A 425 -32.43 -0.79 -16.72
N CYS A 426 -33.70 -0.84 -17.10
CA CYS A 426 -34.51 -2.05 -17.06
C CYS A 426 -34.53 -2.72 -18.44
N LEU A 427 -34.41 -4.05 -18.47
CA LEU A 427 -34.49 -4.87 -19.69
C LEU A 427 -35.62 -5.89 -19.53
N ASP A 428 -36.59 -5.94 -20.47
CA ASP A 428 -37.68 -6.93 -20.43
C ASP A 428 -37.12 -8.37 -20.40
N GLY A 429 -37.58 -9.18 -19.44
CA GLY A 429 -37.08 -10.55 -19.21
C GLY A 429 -37.43 -11.59 -20.28
N ASP A 430 -38.28 -11.23 -21.26
CA ASP A 430 -38.79 -12.12 -22.32
C ASP A 430 -37.72 -12.56 -23.37
N SER A 431 -36.43 -12.33 -23.12
CA SER A 431 -35.34 -12.81 -23.97
C SER A 431 -34.56 -13.92 -23.28
N ASN A 432 -34.27 -15.02 -23.98
CA ASN A 432 -33.61 -16.22 -23.44
C ASN A 432 -32.15 -16.01 -22.97
N ASN A 433 -31.66 -14.77 -22.86
CA ASN A 433 -30.34 -14.43 -22.38
C ASN A 433 -30.42 -13.96 -20.92
N TRP A 434 -30.18 -14.87 -19.97
CA TRP A 434 -30.32 -14.64 -18.52
C TRP A 434 -29.21 -13.74 -17.92
N MET A 435 -28.40 -13.09 -18.77
CA MET A 435 -27.33 -12.17 -18.39
C MET A 435 -27.59 -10.80 -19.01
N CYS A 436 -27.50 -9.74 -18.21
CA CYS A 436 -27.47 -8.37 -18.72
C CYS A 436 -26.33 -8.22 -19.76
N PRO A 437 -26.63 -7.79 -21.00
CA PRO A 437 -25.59 -7.61 -22.00
C PRO A 437 -24.65 -6.49 -21.55
N VAL A 438 -23.37 -6.81 -21.38
CA VAL A 438 -22.35 -5.83 -20.94
C VAL A 438 -22.30 -4.69 -21.96
N ASN A 439 -22.75 -3.52 -21.54
CA ASN A 439 -23.01 -2.38 -22.42
C ASN A 439 -22.14 -1.19 -22.01
N CYS A 440 -21.10 -0.95 -22.79
CA CYS A 440 -20.09 0.07 -22.54
C CYS A 440 -20.50 1.39 -23.23
N ASP A 441 -20.51 2.52 -22.52
CA ASP A 441 -20.73 3.83 -23.15
C ASP A 441 -19.64 4.11 -24.20
N PRO A 442 -19.96 4.17 -25.50
CA PRO A 442 -18.96 4.33 -26.56
C PRO A 442 -18.31 5.72 -26.60
N ALA A 443 -18.71 6.66 -25.73
CA ALA A 443 -18.02 7.94 -25.55
C ALA A 443 -16.87 7.89 -24.52
N THR A 444 -16.91 6.97 -23.55
CA THR A 444 -15.94 6.90 -22.43
C THR A 444 -15.26 5.54 -22.29
N SER A 445 -15.96 4.45 -22.58
CA SER A 445 -15.47 3.07 -22.47
C SER A 445 -15.53 2.31 -23.79
N LYS A 446 -14.87 1.16 -23.82
CA LYS A 446 -14.94 0.20 -24.91
C LYS A 446 -15.08 -1.20 -24.32
N LYS A 447 -15.69 -2.08 -25.11
CA LYS A 447 -15.82 -3.49 -24.76
C LYS A 447 -14.52 -4.24 -25.08
N CYS A 448 -14.06 -5.03 -24.12
CA CYS A 448 -12.96 -5.98 -24.23
C CYS A 448 -13.48 -7.37 -23.83
N GLY A 449 -12.69 -8.41 -24.10
CA GLY A 449 -13.15 -9.81 -24.04
C GLY A 449 -13.74 -10.30 -25.36
N THR A 450 -14.25 -11.52 -25.35
CA THR A 450 -14.72 -12.26 -26.53
C THR A 450 -16.22 -11.99 -26.74
N PRO A 451 -16.68 -11.56 -27.93
CA PRO A 451 -18.07 -11.18 -28.14
C PRO A 451 -19.08 -12.27 -27.78
N GLY A 452 -19.92 -12.00 -26.77
CA GLY A 452 -20.92 -12.93 -26.23
C GLY A 452 -20.44 -13.93 -25.17
N SER A 453 -19.26 -13.74 -24.58
CA SER A 453 -18.67 -14.61 -23.54
C SER A 453 -18.63 -13.92 -22.17
N TYR A 454 -18.42 -14.70 -21.10
CA TYR A 454 -18.32 -14.23 -19.71
C TYR A 454 -17.11 -13.32 -19.45
N ASP A 455 -16.11 -13.32 -20.34
CA ASP A 455 -14.95 -12.42 -20.30
C ASP A 455 -15.26 -11.00 -20.82
N GLU A 456 -16.48 -10.73 -21.29
CA GLU A 456 -16.89 -9.40 -21.75
C GLU A 456 -16.86 -8.36 -20.61
N HIS A 457 -15.99 -7.36 -20.72
CA HIS A 457 -15.87 -6.28 -19.73
C HIS A 457 -15.65 -4.92 -20.40
N CYS A 458 -15.98 -3.83 -19.70
CA CYS A 458 -15.75 -2.47 -20.17
C CYS A 458 -14.48 -1.90 -19.54
N VAL A 459 -13.54 -1.42 -20.37
CA VAL A 459 -12.36 -0.64 -19.93
C VAL A 459 -12.44 0.77 -20.50
N ALA A 460 -11.67 1.71 -19.97
CA ALA A 460 -11.65 3.08 -20.49
C ALA A 460 -11.10 3.13 -21.93
N ILE A 461 -11.59 4.06 -22.77
CA ILE A 461 -11.13 4.24 -24.16
C ILE A 461 -9.61 4.54 -24.29
N SER A 462 -9.01 5.05 -23.22
CA SER A 462 -7.57 5.27 -23.06
C SER A 462 -6.75 3.98 -22.93
N GLU A 463 -7.32 2.92 -22.38
CA GLU A 463 -6.59 1.71 -22.00
C GLU A 463 -6.47 0.71 -23.16
N SER A 464 -5.49 -0.19 -23.08
CA SER A 464 -5.45 -1.39 -23.93
C SER A 464 -6.52 -2.38 -23.46
N CYS A 465 -7.07 -3.21 -24.36
CA CYS A 465 -7.67 -4.46 -23.86
C CYS A 465 -6.53 -5.37 -23.39
N PRO A 466 -6.73 -6.22 -22.37
CA PRO A 466 -5.85 -7.35 -22.12
C PRO A 466 -5.64 -8.19 -23.38
N LEU A 467 -4.49 -8.85 -23.51
CA LEU A 467 -4.15 -9.64 -24.68
C LEU A 467 -4.96 -10.96 -24.70
N SER A 468 -6.20 -10.91 -25.18
CA SER A 468 -6.97 -12.13 -25.43
C SER A 468 -6.47 -12.83 -26.69
N CYS A 469 -5.99 -14.06 -26.55
CA CYS A 469 -5.62 -14.93 -27.65
C CYS A 469 -6.85 -15.67 -28.17
N SER A 470 -6.89 -15.96 -29.47
CA SER A 470 -7.99 -16.76 -30.05
C SER A 470 -7.94 -18.22 -29.57
N ALA A 471 -9.06 -18.94 -29.66
CA ALA A 471 -9.14 -20.36 -29.29
C ALA A 471 -8.25 -21.32 -30.13
N GLU A 472 -7.54 -20.82 -31.14
CA GLU A 472 -6.50 -21.56 -31.89
C GLU A 472 -5.07 -21.22 -31.41
N GLN A 473 -4.94 -20.39 -30.36
CA GLN A 473 -3.69 -19.77 -29.91
C GLN A 473 -3.50 -19.90 -28.39
N GLN A 474 -2.23 -19.99 -27.99
CA GLN A 474 -1.79 -20.05 -26.59
C GLN A 474 -1.07 -18.77 -26.17
N TYR A 475 -1.06 -18.52 -24.86
CA TYR A 475 -0.35 -17.41 -24.24
C TYR A 475 1.14 -17.72 -24.14
N CYS A 476 1.99 -16.78 -24.57
CA CYS A 476 3.43 -16.93 -24.57
C CYS A 476 4.12 -15.70 -23.95
N TRP A 477 5.05 -15.97 -23.03
CA TRP A 477 5.95 -14.97 -22.47
C TRP A 477 7.24 -14.89 -23.30
N VAL A 478 7.63 -13.67 -23.66
CA VAL A 478 8.77 -13.36 -24.52
C VAL A 478 9.78 -12.54 -23.72
N ASP A 479 10.68 -13.22 -23.02
CA ASP A 479 11.75 -12.58 -22.24
C ASP A 479 12.90 -12.07 -23.13
N GLU A 480 13.27 -10.81 -22.92
CA GLU A 480 14.48 -10.20 -23.47
C GLU A 480 15.58 -10.09 -22.39
N TYR A 481 16.82 -10.37 -22.80
CA TYR A 481 18.02 -10.25 -21.99
C TYR A 481 19.04 -9.32 -22.68
N ASP A 482 20.04 -8.83 -21.93
CA ASP A 482 21.20 -8.17 -22.50
C ASP A 482 22.27 -9.18 -22.98
N ALA A 483 23.39 -8.67 -23.51
CA ALA A 483 24.50 -9.49 -23.98
C ALA A 483 25.34 -10.13 -22.85
N GLN A 484 24.98 -9.89 -21.59
CA GLN A 484 25.57 -10.44 -20.37
C GLN A 484 24.65 -11.50 -19.73
N GLY A 485 23.40 -11.61 -20.18
CA GLY A 485 22.38 -12.50 -19.65
C GLY A 485 21.54 -11.90 -18.52
N MET A 486 21.58 -10.58 -18.29
CA MET A 486 20.64 -9.92 -17.38
C MET A 486 19.31 -9.71 -18.09
N TRP A 487 18.21 -10.04 -17.42
CA TRP A 487 16.85 -9.81 -17.92
C TRP A 487 16.58 -8.30 -18.06
N LEU A 488 15.97 -7.90 -19.17
CA LEU A 488 15.64 -6.51 -19.52
C LEU A 488 14.14 -6.23 -19.39
N SER A 489 13.32 -7.16 -19.86
CA SER A 489 11.86 -7.07 -19.90
C SER A 489 11.27 -8.41 -20.34
N SER A 490 10.03 -8.69 -19.93
CA SER A 490 9.19 -9.69 -20.58
C SER A 490 8.07 -9.00 -21.35
N SER A 491 7.50 -9.68 -22.34
CA SER A 491 6.34 -9.21 -23.09
C SER A 491 5.42 -10.37 -23.47
N GLU A 492 4.12 -10.13 -23.42
CA GLU A 492 3.10 -11.14 -23.66
C GLU A 492 2.75 -11.20 -25.15
N THR A 493 2.60 -12.40 -25.71
CA THR A 493 2.23 -12.59 -27.11
C THR A 493 1.36 -13.85 -27.29
N CYS A 494 0.59 -13.89 -28.38
CA CYS A 494 -0.16 -15.08 -28.76
C CYS A 494 0.64 -15.85 -29.83
N ALA A 495 0.95 -17.12 -29.55
CA ALA A 495 1.45 -18.06 -30.55
C ALA A 495 0.35 -19.07 -30.89
N ASP A 496 0.42 -19.73 -32.03
CA ASP A 496 -0.53 -20.80 -32.35
C ASP A 496 -0.38 -21.96 -31.35
N MET A 497 -1.47 -22.64 -31.00
CA MET A 497 -1.50 -23.65 -29.93
C MET A 497 -0.61 -24.89 -30.21
N ASN A 498 -0.09 -25.01 -31.43
CA ASN A 498 0.86 -26.04 -31.89
C ASN A 498 2.26 -25.48 -32.23
N ALA A 499 2.53 -24.21 -31.93
CA ALA A 499 3.81 -23.53 -32.18
C ALA A 499 4.54 -23.24 -30.87
N ASP A 500 5.85 -23.46 -30.85
CA ASP A 500 6.68 -23.15 -29.67
C ASP A 500 6.69 -21.64 -29.37
N CYS A 501 6.58 -21.25 -28.09
CA CYS A 501 6.65 -19.85 -27.69
C CYS A 501 7.97 -19.19 -28.12
N PRO A 502 7.95 -18.01 -28.77
CA PRO A 502 9.15 -17.35 -29.26
C PRO A 502 9.93 -16.70 -28.12
N CYS A 503 11.26 -16.89 -28.11
CA CYS A 503 12.14 -16.22 -27.14
C CYS A 503 12.62 -14.85 -27.66
N GLY A 504 12.80 -13.88 -26.75
CA GLY A 504 13.16 -12.51 -27.08
C GLY A 504 14.64 -12.27 -27.35
N ALA A 505 15.05 -10.99 -27.40
CA ALA A 505 16.43 -10.62 -27.68
C ALA A 505 17.43 -11.24 -26.68
N ASN A 506 18.51 -11.84 -27.18
CA ASN A 506 19.54 -12.56 -26.41
C ASN A 506 19.01 -13.70 -25.51
N ALA A 507 17.77 -14.16 -25.69
CA ALA A 507 17.28 -15.39 -25.10
C ALA A 507 17.63 -16.61 -25.97
N VAL A 508 17.63 -17.79 -25.37
CA VAL A 508 17.69 -19.10 -26.02
C VAL A 508 16.53 -19.95 -25.51
N GLN A 509 15.94 -20.74 -26.41
CA GLN A 509 14.89 -21.69 -26.06
C GLN A 509 15.52 -22.98 -25.53
N CYS A 510 15.01 -23.47 -24.42
CA CYS A 510 15.45 -24.67 -23.73
C CYS A 510 14.26 -25.61 -23.50
N GLU A 511 14.53 -26.90 -23.38
CA GLU A 511 13.53 -27.96 -23.24
C GLU A 511 13.75 -28.66 -21.90
N ASP A 512 12.73 -28.71 -21.05
CA ASP A 512 12.76 -29.45 -19.79
C ASP A 512 12.31 -30.91 -20.05
N PRO A 513 13.20 -31.91 -19.88
CA PRO A 513 12.89 -33.30 -20.16
C PRO A 513 12.03 -33.97 -19.07
N PHE A 514 11.88 -33.35 -17.89
CA PHE A 514 11.04 -33.86 -16.82
C PHE A 514 9.59 -33.42 -16.98
N TYR A 515 9.36 -32.18 -17.43
CA TYR A 515 8.03 -31.64 -17.75
C TYR A 515 7.58 -31.96 -19.19
N GLY A 516 7.82 -33.19 -19.64
CA GLY A 516 7.31 -33.71 -20.92
C GLY A 516 7.87 -33.06 -22.18
N GLY A 517 9.00 -32.35 -22.10
CA GLY A 517 9.54 -31.57 -23.21
C GLY A 517 8.99 -30.14 -23.28
N TRP A 518 8.51 -29.59 -22.16
CA TRP A 518 8.05 -28.21 -22.08
C TRP A 518 9.20 -27.24 -22.40
N LYS A 519 8.91 -26.21 -23.21
CA LYS A 519 9.91 -25.27 -23.72
C LYS A 519 9.79 -23.91 -23.07
N TYR A 520 10.91 -23.38 -22.60
CA TYR A 520 11.02 -22.09 -21.94
C TYR A 520 12.20 -21.29 -22.48
N CYS A 521 12.24 -20.00 -22.14
CA CYS A 521 13.29 -19.09 -22.56
C CYS A 521 14.26 -18.81 -21.39
N THR A 522 15.56 -18.70 -21.68
CA THR A 522 16.57 -18.26 -20.71
C THR A 522 17.67 -17.45 -21.39
N ALA A 523 18.59 -16.86 -20.64
CA ALA A 523 19.68 -16.08 -21.18
C ALA A 523 20.61 -16.92 -22.09
N ALA A 524 20.76 -16.55 -23.36
CA ALA A 524 21.69 -17.21 -24.30
C ALA A 524 23.17 -17.10 -23.87
N ALA A 525 23.49 -16.14 -22.99
CA ALA A 525 24.80 -16.01 -22.35
C ALA A 525 25.10 -17.11 -21.32
N TRP A 526 24.07 -17.71 -20.72
CA TRP A 526 24.19 -18.82 -19.76
C TRP A 526 24.01 -20.17 -20.45
N GLY A 527 23.13 -20.22 -21.46
CA GLY A 527 22.76 -21.46 -22.16
C GLY A 527 21.69 -22.24 -21.40
N CYS A 528 21.32 -23.41 -21.93
CA CYS A 528 20.35 -24.27 -21.28
C CYS A 528 20.97 -25.03 -20.10
N PRO A 529 20.28 -25.12 -18.94
CA PRO A 529 20.63 -26.00 -17.84
C PRO A 529 20.85 -27.45 -18.29
N ILE A 530 21.76 -28.15 -17.63
CA ILE A 530 22.10 -29.54 -17.97
C ILE A 530 21.35 -30.49 -17.03
N TYR A 531 20.19 -30.94 -17.51
CA TYR A 531 19.41 -32.00 -16.90
C TYR A 531 20.12 -33.36 -17.05
N CYS A 532 20.41 -34.01 -15.94
CA CYS A 532 21.04 -35.33 -15.88
C CYS A 532 20.01 -36.41 -15.52
N ASP A 533 20.20 -37.64 -16.00
CA ASP A 533 19.36 -38.79 -15.62
C ASP A 533 19.47 -39.02 -14.09
N PRO A 534 18.40 -38.84 -13.29
CA PRO A 534 18.47 -38.92 -11.84
C PRO A 534 18.63 -40.36 -11.31
N ILE A 535 18.52 -41.36 -12.18
CA ILE A 535 18.69 -42.79 -11.85
C ILE A 535 20.14 -43.23 -12.09
N THR A 536 20.79 -42.73 -13.15
CA THR A 536 22.13 -43.19 -13.54
C THR A 536 23.24 -42.14 -13.43
N GLU A 537 22.90 -40.86 -13.33
CA GLU A 537 23.82 -39.73 -13.29
C GLU A 537 23.50 -38.77 -12.14
N LYS A 538 24.33 -37.72 -12.00
CA LYS A 538 24.10 -36.58 -11.11
C LYS A 538 24.76 -35.34 -11.70
N THR A 539 24.16 -34.17 -11.45
CA THR A 539 24.70 -32.89 -11.89
C THR A 539 25.88 -32.48 -11.02
N CYS A 540 27.03 -32.23 -11.65
CA CYS A 540 28.27 -31.85 -11.00
C CYS A 540 28.63 -30.39 -11.28
N TYR A 541 28.90 -29.64 -10.21
CA TYR A 541 29.23 -28.22 -10.20
C TYR A 541 30.72 -28.00 -9.88
N PRO A 542 31.62 -27.84 -10.89
CA PRO A 542 33.05 -27.69 -10.68
C PRO A 542 33.41 -26.26 -10.23
N VAL A 543 33.02 -25.90 -9.01
CA VAL A 543 33.33 -24.60 -8.40
C VAL A 543 34.85 -24.40 -8.32
N SER A 544 35.31 -23.22 -8.73
CA SER A 544 36.70 -22.76 -8.60
C SER A 544 36.80 -21.69 -7.52
N PHE A 545 37.99 -21.56 -6.92
CA PHE A 545 38.30 -20.53 -5.94
C PHE A 545 39.52 -19.71 -6.39
N THR A 546 39.63 -18.48 -5.87
CA THR A 546 40.85 -17.68 -6.00
C THR A 546 41.98 -18.26 -5.15
N ALA A 547 43.21 -17.77 -5.33
CA ALA A 547 44.35 -18.18 -4.50
C ALA A 547 44.17 -17.83 -3.01
N ASP A 548 43.34 -16.83 -2.70
CA ASP A 548 42.98 -16.41 -1.35
C ASP A 548 41.81 -17.20 -0.74
N GLY A 549 41.20 -18.12 -1.52
CA GLY A 549 40.14 -19.02 -1.07
C GLY A 549 38.71 -18.49 -1.20
N LEU A 550 38.50 -17.33 -1.84
CA LEU A 550 37.17 -16.83 -2.19
C LEU A 550 36.64 -17.55 -3.45
N GLN A 551 35.33 -17.73 -3.58
CA GLN A 551 34.75 -18.34 -4.78
C GLN A 551 35.01 -17.45 -6.02
N ASP A 552 35.55 -18.02 -7.08
CA ASP A 552 35.82 -17.27 -8.32
C ASP A 552 34.60 -17.29 -9.23
N TRP A 553 33.73 -16.30 -9.02
CA TRP A 553 32.54 -16.06 -9.84
C TRP A 553 32.84 -15.70 -11.31
N ASN A 554 34.11 -15.48 -11.68
CA ASN A 554 34.53 -15.27 -13.07
C ASN A 554 34.93 -16.58 -13.78
N ALA A 555 35.19 -17.65 -13.01
CA ALA A 555 35.41 -18.97 -13.57
C ALA A 555 34.04 -19.58 -13.95
N PRO A 556 33.77 -19.86 -15.23
CA PRO A 556 32.46 -20.32 -15.66
C PRO A 556 32.17 -21.71 -15.08
N VAL A 557 31.22 -21.78 -14.14
CA VAL A 557 30.72 -23.04 -13.57
C VAL A 557 29.98 -23.79 -14.67
N LYS A 558 30.68 -24.73 -15.31
CA LYS A 558 30.08 -25.63 -16.29
C LYS A 558 29.51 -26.83 -15.58
N GLU A 559 28.19 -26.88 -15.48
CA GLU A 559 27.47 -28.10 -15.14
C GLU A 559 27.96 -29.26 -16.01
N SER A 560 27.94 -30.47 -15.45
CA SER A 560 28.18 -31.69 -16.22
C SER A 560 27.52 -32.87 -15.54
N CYS A 561 26.92 -33.76 -16.33
CA CYS A 561 26.49 -35.05 -15.81
C CYS A 561 27.71 -35.95 -15.60
N GLN A 562 27.77 -36.55 -14.41
CA GLN A 562 28.66 -37.67 -14.13
C GLN A 562 27.80 -38.84 -13.69
N ASN A 563 28.19 -40.07 -14.01
CA ASN A 563 27.52 -41.25 -13.46
C ASN A 563 27.49 -41.17 -11.93
N ILE A 564 26.36 -41.50 -11.31
CA ILE A 564 26.11 -41.29 -9.88
C ILE A 564 27.22 -41.86 -8.95
N THR A 565 27.88 -42.94 -9.38
CA THR A 565 28.99 -43.59 -8.65
C THR A 565 30.35 -42.89 -8.75
N GLN A 566 30.54 -41.94 -9.68
CA GLN A 566 31.78 -41.19 -9.83
C GLN A 566 31.74 -39.89 -9.00
N PRO A 567 32.87 -39.47 -8.39
CA PRO A 567 32.95 -38.19 -7.70
C PRO A 567 32.87 -37.03 -8.71
N CYS A 568 32.20 -35.94 -8.34
CA CYS A 568 32.28 -34.70 -9.11
C CYS A 568 33.71 -34.15 -9.13
N GLY A 569 34.11 -33.59 -10.27
CA GLY A 569 35.36 -32.82 -10.38
C GLY A 569 35.22 -31.43 -9.77
N CYS A 570 36.27 -30.92 -9.15
CA CYS A 570 36.34 -29.54 -8.65
C CYS A 570 37.22 -28.66 -9.54
N GLY A 571 36.99 -27.35 -9.50
CA GLY A 571 37.68 -26.36 -10.32
C GLY A 571 39.08 -25.96 -9.81
N GLU A 572 39.62 -24.85 -10.31
CA GLU A 572 40.94 -24.38 -9.88
C GLU A 572 40.95 -23.92 -8.42
N ASN A 573 42.06 -24.19 -7.72
CA ASN A 573 42.25 -24.01 -6.28
C ASN A 573 41.21 -24.71 -5.38
N ALA A 574 40.35 -25.56 -5.92
CA ALA A 574 39.34 -26.32 -5.19
C ALA A 574 39.78 -27.76 -4.88
N LYS A 575 39.16 -28.38 -3.88
CA LYS A 575 39.26 -29.82 -3.59
C LYS A 575 37.89 -30.39 -3.22
N MET A 576 37.66 -31.64 -3.59
CA MET A 576 36.43 -32.34 -3.21
C MET A 576 36.49 -32.70 -1.72
N CYS A 577 35.48 -32.26 -0.97
CA CYS A 577 35.25 -32.66 0.41
C CYS A 577 34.02 -33.57 0.46
N ARG A 578 34.18 -34.71 1.14
CA ARG A 578 33.10 -35.64 1.45
C ARG A 578 32.85 -35.63 2.95
N TRP A 579 31.58 -35.54 3.35
CA TRP A 579 31.16 -35.81 4.72
C TRP A 579 29.80 -36.51 4.70
N THR A 580 29.53 -37.31 5.73
CA THR A 580 28.16 -37.69 6.08
C THR A 580 27.58 -36.60 6.97
N ASP A 581 26.37 -36.13 6.68
CA ASP A 581 25.62 -35.23 7.57
C ASP A 581 24.90 -35.98 8.70
N GLU A 582 24.17 -35.25 9.54
CA GLU A 582 23.45 -35.81 10.70
C GLU A 582 22.25 -36.69 10.34
N TRP A 583 21.77 -36.62 9.09
CA TRP A 583 20.69 -37.47 8.58
C TRP A 583 21.20 -38.72 7.85
N GLY A 584 22.50 -38.80 7.58
CA GLY A 584 23.16 -39.95 6.98
C GLY A 584 23.48 -39.82 5.50
N TYR A 585 23.26 -38.65 4.86
CA TYR A 585 23.56 -38.46 3.44
C TYR A 585 25.06 -38.17 3.22
N GLU A 586 25.68 -38.88 2.26
CA GLU A 586 27.02 -38.53 1.77
C GLU A 586 26.93 -37.28 0.89
N ASN A 587 27.45 -36.16 1.40
CA ASN A 587 27.54 -34.89 0.69
C ASN A 587 28.89 -34.80 -0.05
N GLU A 588 28.88 -34.36 -1.31
CA GLU A 588 30.08 -34.08 -2.12
C GLU A 588 30.13 -32.59 -2.51
N VAL A 589 30.97 -31.78 -1.87
CA VAL A 589 31.09 -30.34 -2.19
C VAL A 589 32.55 -29.91 -2.34
N CYS A 590 32.80 -29.03 -3.30
CA CYS A 590 34.11 -28.45 -3.58
C CYS A 590 34.43 -27.29 -2.62
N TYR A 591 35.47 -27.43 -1.80
CA TYR A 591 35.97 -26.38 -0.89
C TYR A 591 37.31 -25.80 -1.39
N PRO A 592 37.72 -24.61 -0.92
CA PRO A 592 39.05 -24.07 -1.19
C PRO A 592 40.15 -25.03 -0.69
N THR A 593 41.25 -25.15 -1.43
CA THR A 593 42.34 -26.08 -1.10
C THR A 593 42.93 -25.82 0.29
N GLY A 594 42.98 -24.56 0.73
CA GLY A 594 43.48 -24.15 2.05
C GLY A 594 42.51 -24.33 3.22
N VAL A 595 41.20 -24.46 2.97
CA VAL A 595 40.16 -24.61 4.02
C VAL A 595 40.02 -26.08 4.40
N ALA A 596 39.78 -26.43 5.67
CA ALA A 596 39.55 -27.82 6.06
C ALA A 596 38.21 -28.33 5.50
N CYS A 597 38.11 -29.62 5.17
CA CYS A 597 36.81 -30.22 4.85
C CYS A 597 35.93 -30.28 6.11
N PRO A 598 34.59 -30.22 5.98
CA PRO A 598 33.67 -30.46 7.09
C PRO A 598 33.95 -31.79 7.80
N VAL A 599 33.74 -31.82 9.11
CA VAL A 599 34.04 -33.01 9.93
C VAL A 599 32.83 -33.94 9.98
N THR A 600 33.06 -35.22 9.70
CA THR A 600 32.08 -36.28 9.97
C THR A 600 32.27 -36.77 11.39
N CYS A 601 31.27 -36.53 12.23
CA CYS A 601 31.27 -36.96 13.63
C CYS A 601 30.68 -38.37 13.77
N LYS A 602 30.98 -39.04 14.89
CA LYS A 602 30.35 -40.32 15.22
C LYS A 602 28.93 -40.10 15.73
N SER A 603 28.12 -41.16 15.79
CA SER A 603 26.78 -41.12 16.40
C SER A 603 26.75 -40.82 17.91
N ASP A 604 27.90 -40.78 18.59
CA ASP A 604 28.05 -40.30 19.97
C ASP A 604 28.70 -38.90 20.08
N GLU A 605 28.89 -38.22 18.94
CA GLU A 605 29.56 -36.93 18.82
C GLU A 605 28.75 -35.92 18.00
N GLN A 606 28.57 -34.71 18.53
CA GLN A 606 27.94 -33.59 17.82
C GLN A 606 28.99 -32.72 17.10
N ARG A 607 28.59 -32.12 15.97
CA ARG A 607 29.43 -31.16 15.22
C ARG A 607 29.29 -29.77 15.85
N CYS A 608 30.40 -29.20 16.27
CA CYS A 608 30.48 -27.84 16.79
C CYS A 608 31.15 -26.89 15.78
N TYR A 609 30.44 -25.83 15.43
CA TYR A 609 30.96 -24.70 14.66
C TYR A 609 31.64 -23.71 15.62
N ILE A 610 32.97 -23.56 15.50
CA ILE A 610 33.76 -22.64 16.31
C ILE A 610 34.18 -21.45 15.45
N THR A 611 33.62 -20.28 15.75
CA THR A 611 34.06 -19.00 15.17
C THR A 611 35.17 -18.40 16.04
N ASP A 612 36.40 -18.33 15.52
CA ASP A 612 37.41 -17.42 16.07
C ASP A 612 37.13 -16.00 15.57
N TYR A 613 36.91 -15.06 16.48
CA TYR A 613 36.75 -13.65 16.16
C TYR A 613 38.08 -12.90 16.25
N GLU A 614 38.18 -11.78 15.54
CA GLU A 614 39.25 -10.80 15.70
C GLU A 614 39.07 -9.97 16.99
N SER A 615 40.12 -9.28 17.43
CA SER A 615 40.10 -8.45 18.65
C SER A 615 39.21 -7.20 18.57
N ASN A 616 38.66 -6.92 17.39
CA ASN A 616 37.68 -5.86 17.12
C ASN A 616 36.23 -6.39 17.13
N GLY A 617 36.00 -7.71 17.21
CA GLY A 617 34.66 -8.31 17.12
C GLY A 617 34.26 -8.82 15.71
N TYR A 618 35.10 -8.66 14.69
CA TYR A 618 34.82 -9.19 13.35
C TYR A 618 34.94 -10.73 13.33
N PRO A 619 34.04 -11.48 12.66
CA PRO A 619 34.19 -12.92 12.51
C PRO A 619 35.42 -13.24 11.65
N GLY A 620 36.33 -14.05 12.20
CA GLY A 620 37.59 -14.44 11.56
C GLY A 620 37.52 -15.84 10.96
N VAL A 621 38.20 -16.79 11.60
CA VAL A 621 38.31 -18.17 11.09
C VAL A 621 37.23 -19.06 11.71
N TYR A 622 36.38 -19.61 10.85
CA TYR A 622 35.47 -20.69 11.20
C TYR A 622 36.23 -22.03 11.15
N ARG A 623 36.03 -22.88 12.15
CA ARG A 623 36.47 -24.28 12.15
C ARG A 623 35.39 -25.18 12.73
N GLU A 624 35.25 -26.38 12.20
CA GLU A 624 34.41 -27.41 12.80
C GLU A 624 35.24 -28.33 13.70
N THR A 625 34.65 -28.83 14.76
CA THR A 625 35.17 -29.98 15.52
C THR A 625 34.03 -30.89 15.93
N CYS A 626 34.33 -32.18 16.10
CA CYS A 626 33.44 -33.07 16.84
C CYS A 626 33.74 -32.93 18.33
N VAL A 627 32.70 -32.85 19.15
CA VAL A 627 32.73 -33.08 20.60
C VAL A 627 31.69 -34.14 20.92
N LYS A 628 31.65 -34.69 22.13
CA LYS A 628 30.58 -35.64 22.48
C LYS A 628 29.21 -34.95 22.53
N ALA A 629 28.14 -35.69 22.28
CA ALA A 629 26.77 -35.17 22.41
C ALA A 629 26.43 -34.65 23.84
N ASP A 630 27.16 -35.08 24.88
CA ASP A 630 27.04 -34.59 26.26
C ASP A 630 27.99 -33.42 26.58
N GLN A 631 28.67 -32.83 25.58
CA GLN A 631 29.64 -31.75 25.76
C GLN A 631 29.26 -30.50 24.98
N VAL A 632 29.14 -29.37 25.69
CA VAL A 632 28.86 -28.06 25.12
C VAL A 632 29.96 -27.62 24.16
N CYS A 633 29.58 -27.03 23.02
CA CYS A 633 30.52 -26.55 22.01
C CYS A 633 31.48 -25.47 22.54
N PRO A 634 32.81 -25.63 22.39
CA PRO A 634 33.80 -24.67 22.88
C PRO A 634 33.93 -23.47 21.93
N CYS A 635 33.96 -22.26 22.49
CA CYS A 635 34.04 -21.03 21.71
C CYS A 635 35.46 -20.64 21.30
N GLY A 636 35.56 -19.83 20.23
CA GLY A 636 36.83 -19.41 19.63
C GLY A 636 37.46 -18.19 20.30
N THR A 637 38.64 -17.79 19.81
CA THR A 637 39.33 -16.59 20.32
C THR A 637 38.44 -15.34 20.19
N HIS A 638 38.52 -14.46 21.17
CA HIS A 638 37.70 -13.23 21.27
C HIS A 638 36.18 -13.44 21.26
N SER A 639 35.69 -14.64 21.58
CA SER A 639 34.28 -14.91 21.86
C SER A 639 34.05 -15.38 23.30
N GLN A 640 32.81 -15.21 23.76
CA GLN A 640 32.24 -15.78 24.97
C GLN A 640 31.18 -16.82 24.61
N GLN A 641 30.99 -17.80 25.48
CA GLN A 641 29.91 -18.77 25.37
C GLN A 641 28.64 -18.17 25.98
N CYS A 642 27.58 -18.15 25.19
CA CYS A 642 26.24 -17.77 25.59
C CYS A 642 25.36 -19.02 25.71
N HIS A 643 24.24 -18.86 26.40
CA HIS A 643 23.26 -19.90 26.66
C HIS A 643 21.89 -19.28 26.48
N ASP A 644 21.09 -19.86 25.60
CA ASP A 644 19.67 -19.58 25.47
C ASP A 644 18.92 -20.63 26.32
N PRO A 645 18.33 -20.22 27.46
CA PRO A 645 17.67 -21.14 28.38
C PRO A 645 16.32 -21.65 27.86
N HIS A 646 15.73 -21.03 26.83
CA HIS A 646 14.45 -21.47 26.26
C HIS A 646 14.64 -22.71 25.36
N TRP A 647 15.82 -22.84 24.73
CA TRP A 647 16.16 -23.96 23.84
C TRP A 647 17.25 -24.90 24.38
N ASP A 648 17.72 -24.69 25.62
CA ASP A 648 18.93 -25.32 26.22
C ASP A 648 20.18 -25.20 25.31
N TYR A 649 20.21 -24.15 24.49
CA TYR A 649 21.14 -24.04 23.36
C TYR A 649 22.34 -23.15 23.69
N HIS A 650 23.52 -23.59 23.28
CA HIS A 650 24.77 -22.88 23.53
C HIS A 650 25.44 -22.42 22.24
N TYR A 651 25.72 -21.13 22.15
CA TYR A 651 26.38 -20.51 21.00
C TYR A 651 27.51 -19.58 21.42
N CYS A 652 28.29 -19.13 20.44
CA CYS A 652 29.47 -18.30 20.65
C CYS A 652 29.24 -16.89 20.11
N TYR A 653 29.43 -15.89 20.96
CA TYR A 653 29.16 -14.48 20.66
C TYR A 653 30.46 -13.67 20.86
N PRO A 654 30.77 -12.63 20.07
CA PRO A 654 32.01 -11.90 20.25
C PRO A 654 32.07 -11.18 21.61
N LEU A 655 33.29 -10.88 22.08
CA LEU A 655 33.53 -10.07 23.28
C LEU A 655 33.39 -8.56 23.02
N VAL A 656 33.43 -8.16 21.75
CA VAL A 656 33.44 -6.75 21.30
C VAL A 656 32.50 -6.63 20.10
N ASP A 657 31.75 -5.54 19.97
CA ASP A 657 31.02 -5.22 18.75
C ASP A 657 31.93 -4.51 17.74
N TYR A 658 31.91 -4.96 16.48
CA TYR A 658 32.74 -4.45 15.40
C TYR A 658 32.47 -2.98 15.04
N TRP A 659 31.23 -2.50 15.20
CA TRP A 659 30.85 -1.14 14.77
C TRP A 659 31.16 -0.07 15.83
N SER A 660 30.86 -0.35 17.09
CA SER A 660 31.05 0.55 18.23
C SER A 660 32.38 0.34 18.96
N ASN A 661 33.07 -0.79 18.73
CA ASN A 661 34.23 -1.24 19.51
C ASN A 661 33.94 -1.28 21.03
N SER A 662 32.67 -1.54 21.40
CA SER A 662 32.20 -1.65 22.78
C SER A 662 32.16 -3.12 23.23
N SER A 663 32.21 -3.37 24.55
CA SER A 663 32.21 -4.74 25.08
C SER A 663 30.81 -5.35 24.98
N MET A 664 30.67 -6.35 24.11
CA MET A 664 29.46 -7.17 24.00
C MET A 664 29.26 -8.02 25.25
N ARG A 665 28.00 -8.24 25.62
CA ARG A 665 27.57 -9.30 26.53
C ARG A 665 26.78 -10.32 25.72
N CYS A 666 26.49 -11.48 26.30
CA CYS A 666 25.43 -12.32 25.77
C CYS A 666 24.11 -11.53 25.80
N PRO A 667 23.26 -11.65 24.76
CA PRO A 667 21.87 -11.21 24.82
C PRO A 667 21.19 -11.75 26.07
N VAL A 668 20.32 -10.94 26.66
CA VAL A 668 19.48 -11.36 27.78
C VAL A 668 18.35 -12.24 27.25
N TYR A 669 18.09 -13.36 27.92
CA TYR A 669 16.94 -14.22 27.65
C TYR A 669 16.13 -14.32 28.93
N CYS A 670 14.83 -14.10 28.84
CA CYS A 670 13.92 -14.14 29.97
C CYS A 670 13.14 -15.44 29.98
N THR A 671 12.86 -15.95 31.18
CA THR A 671 12.01 -17.13 31.34
C THR A 671 10.54 -16.77 31.10
N ASP A 672 9.68 -17.77 30.89
CA ASP A 672 8.24 -17.53 30.65
C ASP A 672 7.53 -16.85 31.85
N GLU A 673 8.18 -16.88 33.03
CA GLU A 673 7.82 -16.21 34.29
C GLU A 673 8.31 -14.75 34.39
N GLU A 674 8.99 -14.24 33.36
CA GLU A 674 9.61 -12.91 33.31
C GLU A 674 9.24 -12.14 32.02
N ASP A 675 9.06 -10.82 32.14
CA ASP A 675 8.96 -9.91 31.01
C ASP A 675 10.35 -9.33 30.66
N TYR A 676 10.58 -9.09 29.37
CA TYR A 676 11.80 -8.48 28.86
C TYR A 676 11.72 -6.95 28.93
N CYS A 677 12.72 -6.30 29.54
CA CYS A 677 12.77 -4.86 29.70
C CYS A 677 14.00 -4.21 29.05
N TYR A 678 13.74 -3.21 28.20
CA TYR A 678 14.73 -2.30 27.65
C TYR A 678 14.80 -1.01 28.50
N SER A 679 15.97 -0.68 29.05
CA SER A 679 16.22 0.60 29.73
C SER A 679 17.34 1.38 29.04
N PRO A 680 17.03 2.19 28.01
CA PRO A 680 17.97 3.15 27.43
C PRO A 680 18.52 4.12 28.47
N SER A 681 19.79 4.46 28.31
CA SER A 681 20.52 5.53 28.99
C SER A 681 20.78 6.65 28.01
N TYR A 682 20.73 7.88 28.49
CA TYR A 682 20.91 9.10 27.73
C TYR A 682 22.02 9.99 28.32
N ASP A 683 22.58 10.86 27.50
CA ASP A 683 23.56 11.85 27.91
C ASP A 683 22.89 13.06 28.60
N ALA A 684 23.66 14.11 28.88
CA ALA A 684 23.13 15.30 29.55
C ALA A 684 22.26 16.21 28.65
N ASN A 685 22.09 15.87 27.36
CA ASN A 685 21.31 16.62 26.37
C ASN A 685 20.17 15.76 25.77
N GLY A 686 19.87 14.60 26.37
CA GLY A 686 18.88 13.63 25.88
C GLY A 686 19.34 12.73 24.73
N GLY A 687 20.62 12.75 24.33
CA GLY A 687 21.15 11.86 23.30
C GLY A 687 21.39 10.44 23.82
N TRP A 688 20.96 9.41 23.10
CA TRP A 688 21.12 8.01 23.52
C TRP A 688 22.61 7.60 23.67
N LEU A 689 22.93 6.85 24.72
CA LEU A 689 24.27 6.36 25.05
C LEU A 689 24.42 4.84 24.93
N SER A 690 23.44 4.10 25.45
CA SER A 690 23.45 2.64 25.57
C SER A 690 22.09 2.15 26.06
N THR A 691 21.74 0.88 25.82
CA THR A 691 20.57 0.25 26.45
C THR A 691 21.03 -0.78 27.49
N VAL A 692 20.36 -0.80 28.65
CA VAL A 692 20.46 -1.88 29.64
C VAL A 692 19.27 -2.81 29.43
N GLU A 693 19.56 -4.05 29.07
CA GLU A 693 18.57 -5.12 28.93
C GLU A 693 18.50 -5.89 30.25
N THR A 694 17.29 -6.20 30.71
CA THR A 694 17.06 -6.99 31.92
C THR A 694 15.74 -7.73 31.83
N CYS A 695 15.68 -8.90 32.46
CA CYS A 695 14.41 -9.53 32.80
C CYS A 695 13.85 -8.89 34.07
N VAL A 696 12.53 -8.87 34.19
CA VAL A 696 11.78 -8.56 35.42
C VAL A 696 10.66 -9.58 35.58
N PRO A 697 10.19 -9.90 36.79
CA PRO A 697 9.07 -10.84 36.96
C PRO A 697 7.83 -10.39 36.18
N LYS A 698 7.10 -11.34 35.58
CA LYS A 698 5.97 -11.06 34.68
C LYS A 698 4.90 -10.19 35.34
N GLY A 699 4.41 -9.19 34.61
CA GLY A 699 3.49 -8.17 35.11
C GLY A 699 4.13 -7.10 36.00
N THR A 700 5.46 -7.05 36.14
CA THR A 700 6.15 -5.94 36.83
C THR A 700 6.70 -4.93 35.83
N LYS A 701 6.50 -3.64 36.13
CA LYS A 701 6.89 -2.54 35.24
C LYS A 701 8.41 -2.42 35.09
N CYS A 702 8.86 -2.21 33.84
CA CYS A 702 10.26 -1.99 33.52
C CYS A 702 10.83 -0.78 34.28
N GLN A 703 11.85 -1.01 35.09
CA GLN A 703 12.51 0.07 35.80
C GLN A 703 13.50 0.78 34.89
N CYS A 704 13.22 2.06 34.61
CA CYS A 704 14.11 2.95 33.89
C CYS A 704 15.33 3.31 34.75
N THR A 705 16.29 2.38 34.76
CA THR A 705 17.54 2.43 35.53
C THR A 705 18.71 3.00 34.72
N GLY A 706 18.54 3.14 33.41
CA GLY A 706 19.48 3.81 32.52
C GLY A 706 19.75 5.26 32.94
N GLN A 707 21.01 5.69 32.80
CA GLN A 707 21.42 7.04 33.19
C GLN A 707 20.59 8.10 32.44
N ASN A 708 20.13 9.13 33.15
CA ASN A 708 19.29 10.21 32.62
C ASN A 708 18.01 9.75 31.91
N SER A 709 17.49 8.55 32.22
CA SER A 709 16.16 8.09 31.77
C SER A 709 15.09 8.26 32.86
N PHE A 710 13.83 8.32 32.44
CA PHE A 710 12.67 8.21 33.35
C PHE A 710 11.53 7.43 32.70
N SER A 711 10.69 6.82 33.54
CA SER A 711 9.57 5.96 33.13
C SER A 711 8.33 6.75 32.74
N CYS A 712 7.85 6.52 31.53
CA CYS A 712 6.52 6.86 31.08
C CYS A 712 5.66 5.59 31.04
N ASP A 713 4.66 5.53 31.92
CA ASP A 713 3.66 4.48 31.90
C ASP A 713 2.56 4.85 30.90
N PHE A 714 2.41 4.04 29.87
CA PHE A 714 1.31 4.10 28.91
C PHE A 714 0.24 3.07 29.27
N ASN A 715 -1.00 3.35 28.88
CA ASN A 715 -2.10 2.40 28.93
C ASN A 715 -3.02 2.70 27.75
N GLU A 716 -3.11 1.77 26.82
CA GLU A 716 -3.92 1.86 25.60
C GLU A 716 -4.52 0.47 25.32
N TRP A 717 -5.80 0.40 24.96
CA TRP A 717 -6.51 -0.86 24.70
C TRP A 717 -6.43 -1.91 25.83
N GLY A 718 -6.20 -1.47 27.08
CA GLY A 718 -6.01 -2.32 28.25
C GLY A 718 -4.57 -2.83 28.47
N TYR A 719 -3.69 -2.64 27.50
CA TYR A 719 -2.27 -2.98 27.61
C TYR A 719 -1.50 -1.83 28.27
N SER A 720 -0.88 -2.11 29.43
CA SER A 720 0.01 -1.16 30.10
C SER A 720 1.48 -1.52 29.89
N TRP A 721 2.26 -0.64 29.27
CA TRP A 721 3.71 -0.77 29.14
C TRP A 721 4.43 0.45 29.74
N THR A 722 5.72 0.30 30.02
CA THR A 722 6.57 1.39 30.53
C THR A 722 7.70 1.66 29.54
N GLU A 723 7.71 2.84 28.94
CA GLU A 723 8.80 3.33 28.09
C GLU A 723 9.79 4.17 28.90
N CYS A 724 11.08 4.17 28.53
CA CYS A 724 12.12 4.96 29.18
C CYS A 724 12.58 6.14 28.30
N LEU A 725 12.07 7.34 28.59
CA LEU A 725 12.40 8.57 27.86
C LEU A 725 13.57 9.34 28.51
N PRO A 726 14.28 10.23 27.78
CA PRO A 726 15.33 11.08 28.35
C PRO A 726 14.76 12.14 29.31
N ILE A 727 15.39 12.32 30.48
CA ILE A 727 14.99 13.35 31.47
C ILE A 727 15.05 14.77 30.88
N GLU A 728 15.97 15.04 29.95
CA GLU A 728 16.04 16.31 29.23
C GLU A 728 15.30 16.17 27.90
N GLY A 729 14.25 16.99 27.71
CA GLY A 729 13.39 16.99 26.52
C GLY A 729 12.26 15.95 26.49
N GLY A 730 12.33 14.88 27.28
CA GLY A 730 11.28 13.87 27.35
C GLY A 730 10.03 14.31 28.12
N TYR A 731 8.86 13.90 27.62
CA TYR A 731 7.55 14.17 28.21
C TYR A 731 6.67 12.93 28.03
N CYS A 732 6.02 12.47 29.10
CA CYS A 732 4.94 11.48 28.98
C CYS A 732 3.64 12.22 28.59
N PRO A 733 3.06 11.93 27.41
CA PRO A 733 1.66 12.26 27.12
C PRO A 733 0.79 11.45 28.10
N PRO A 734 -0.15 12.07 28.82
CA PRO A 734 -1.14 11.30 29.55
C PRO A 734 -2.19 10.74 28.58
N THR A 735 -2.75 9.59 28.93
CA THR A 735 -4.10 9.21 28.51
C THR A 735 -5.07 10.27 29.04
N CYS A 736 -5.86 10.88 28.15
CA CYS A 736 -6.90 11.86 28.51
C CYS A 736 -8.27 11.18 28.58
N ALA A 737 -9.29 11.89 29.08
CA ALA A 737 -10.66 11.37 29.07
C ALA A 737 -11.25 11.39 27.64
N ASP A 738 -12.26 10.57 27.38
CA ASP A 738 -12.95 10.56 26.08
C ASP A 738 -13.52 11.95 25.74
N GLY A 739 -13.22 12.44 24.54
CA GLY A 739 -13.52 13.81 24.10
C GLY A 739 -12.47 14.87 24.49
N GLU A 740 -11.42 14.50 25.23
CA GLU A 740 -10.20 15.31 25.38
C GLU A 740 -9.06 14.77 24.52
N VAL A 741 -8.14 15.65 24.11
CA VAL A 741 -6.92 15.29 23.40
C VAL A 741 -5.68 15.58 24.25
N SER A 742 -4.67 14.72 24.12
CA SER A 742 -3.38 14.88 24.79
C SER A 742 -2.59 16.00 24.12
N CYS A 743 -2.17 17.00 24.91
CA CYS A 743 -1.41 18.13 24.41
C CYS A 743 0.06 17.74 24.19
N PRO A 744 0.66 18.06 23.03
CA PRO A 744 2.06 17.75 22.74
C PRO A 744 3.02 18.55 23.62
N GLY A 745 4.30 18.15 23.61
CA GLY A 745 5.40 18.99 24.10
C GLY A 745 5.39 20.36 23.42
N VAL A 746 5.70 21.42 24.17
CA VAL A 746 5.57 22.81 23.70
C VAL A 746 6.92 23.42 23.39
N ASP A 747 7.03 24.13 22.29
CA ASP A 747 8.22 24.91 21.93
C ASP A 747 8.37 26.13 22.84
N ASP A 748 9.51 26.22 23.54
CA ASP A 748 10.00 27.42 24.19
C ASP A 748 10.91 28.21 23.24
N TYR A 749 10.80 29.54 23.26
CA TYR A 749 11.65 30.46 22.52
C TYR A 749 12.34 31.47 23.45
N MET A 750 13.49 31.98 23.04
CA MET A 750 14.10 33.16 23.64
C MET A 750 13.44 34.45 23.13
N PRO A 751 13.52 35.58 23.86
CA PRO A 751 12.92 36.86 23.46
C PRO A 751 13.44 37.49 22.15
N ASP A 752 14.39 36.85 21.47
CA ASP A 752 14.89 37.23 20.14
C ASP A 752 14.34 36.34 19.00
N GLY A 753 13.44 35.40 19.30
CA GLY A 753 12.84 34.48 18.35
C GLY A 753 13.66 33.21 18.08
N SER A 754 14.82 33.03 18.74
CA SER A 754 15.55 31.76 18.65
C SER A 754 14.90 30.67 19.50
N TRP A 755 14.81 29.46 18.97
CA TRP A 755 14.25 28.30 19.67
C TRP A 755 15.14 27.89 20.85
N LEU A 756 14.53 27.68 22.02
CA LEU A 756 15.21 27.40 23.29
C LEU A 756 15.19 25.90 23.64
N GLY A 757 14.08 25.21 23.33
CA GLY A 757 13.89 23.79 23.66
C GLY A 757 12.42 23.38 23.59
N PHE A 758 12.15 22.12 23.98
CA PHE A 758 10.80 21.66 24.31
C PHE A 758 10.61 21.63 25.83
N SER A 759 9.39 21.89 26.30
CA SER A 759 8.97 21.61 27.67
C SER A 759 7.61 20.93 27.74
N SER A 760 7.23 20.44 28.93
CA SER A 760 5.90 19.91 29.18
C SER A 760 4.85 21.02 29.05
N PRO A 761 3.74 20.83 28.31
CA PRO A 761 2.61 21.74 28.37
C PRO A 761 2.11 21.89 29.82
N THR A 762 1.65 23.09 30.18
CA THR A 762 1.09 23.39 31.50
C THR A 762 -0.30 22.77 31.70
N THR A 763 -1.00 22.50 30.60
CA THR A 763 -2.30 21.79 30.53
C THR A 763 -2.07 20.58 29.64
N LYS A 764 -2.11 19.37 30.20
CA LYS A 764 -1.72 18.16 29.46
C LYS A 764 -2.86 17.50 28.65
N CYS A 765 -4.11 17.76 29.02
CA CYS A 765 -5.31 17.30 28.32
C CYS A 765 -6.21 18.52 28.10
N ALA A 766 -6.86 18.61 26.94
CA ALA A 766 -7.79 19.69 26.64
C ALA A 766 -8.92 19.21 25.72
N ALA A 767 -10.09 19.85 25.79
CA ALA A 767 -11.27 19.48 24.99
C ALA A 767 -11.08 19.57 23.45
N ASN A 768 -10.02 20.24 22.98
CA ASN A 768 -9.54 20.17 21.61
C ASN A 768 -8.08 20.64 21.54
N LEU A 769 -7.40 20.30 20.44
CA LEU A 769 -5.98 20.58 20.23
C LEU A 769 -5.67 22.10 20.10
N ASP A 770 -6.69 22.93 19.83
CA ASP A 770 -6.61 24.40 19.78
C ASP A 770 -6.60 25.01 21.20
N SER A 771 -7.06 24.25 22.20
CA SER A 771 -7.07 24.63 23.62
C SER A 771 -5.78 24.27 24.37
N CYS A 772 -4.81 23.65 23.68
CA CYS A 772 -3.49 23.36 24.23
C CYS A 772 -2.64 24.65 24.37
N PRO A 773 -1.94 24.85 25.50
CA PRO A 773 -1.06 26.00 25.69
C PRO A 773 0.24 25.85 24.87
N CYS A 774 0.92 26.97 24.61
CA CYS A 774 2.27 27.00 24.04
C CYS A 774 3.31 27.42 25.09
N GLY A 775 4.58 27.23 24.76
CA GLY A 775 5.72 27.49 25.66
C GLY A 775 6.04 28.97 25.87
N THR A 776 7.15 29.21 26.55
CA THR A 776 7.65 30.55 26.89
C THR A 776 7.99 31.32 25.61
N GLU A 777 7.56 32.58 25.53
CA GLU A 777 7.65 33.43 24.34
C GLU A 777 6.99 32.86 23.06
N ALA A 778 6.14 31.83 23.16
CA ALA A 778 5.36 31.28 22.05
C ALA A 778 3.88 31.72 22.06
N LYS A 779 3.15 31.42 20.99
CA LYS A 779 1.68 31.52 20.91
C LYS A 779 1.07 30.42 20.04
N ALA A 780 -0.20 30.12 20.30
CA ALA A 780 -1.00 29.20 19.48
C ALA A 780 -1.46 29.87 18.18
N CYS A 781 -1.48 29.12 17.07
CA CYS A 781 -2.03 29.55 15.78
C CYS A 781 -3.25 28.70 15.37
N PRO A 782 -4.47 29.27 15.42
CA PRO A 782 -5.71 28.55 15.10
C PRO A 782 -5.70 27.94 13.70
N GLY A 783 -6.20 26.70 13.58
CA GLY A 783 -6.34 26.00 12.29
C GLY A 783 -5.05 25.48 11.64
N SER A 784 -3.86 25.72 12.22
CA SER A 784 -2.59 25.21 11.69
C SER A 784 -2.11 23.94 12.42
N SER A 785 -1.53 22.98 11.68
CA SER A 785 -1.00 21.74 12.26
C SER A 785 0.26 21.95 13.11
N MET A 786 1.11 22.91 12.73
CA MET A 786 2.20 23.41 13.57
C MET A 786 1.67 24.46 14.53
N ARG A 787 1.39 24.03 15.77
CA ARG A 787 0.51 24.77 16.69
C ARG A 787 1.17 25.93 17.42
N CYS A 788 2.46 25.85 17.73
CA CYS A 788 3.17 26.85 18.52
C CYS A 788 4.29 27.51 17.71
N ILE A 789 4.20 28.85 17.55
CA ILE A 789 5.26 29.67 16.94
C ILE A 789 5.70 30.77 17.92
N PHE A 790 6.81 31.44 17.63
CA PHE A 790 7.25 32.60 18.41
C PHE A 790 6.16 33.68 18.46
N LYS A 791 5.91 34.26 19.64
CA LYS A 791 4.76 35.15 19.90
C LYS A 791 4.68 36.37 18.97
N ASP A 792 5.81 36.87 18.49
CA ASP A 792 5.90 38.06 17.63
C ASP A 792 5.98 37.70 16.13
N GLU A 793 6.04 36.40 15.78
CA GLU A 793 5.89 35.92 14.40
C GLU A 793 4.40 35.88 14.02
N GLU A 794 4.00 36.32 12.83
CA GLU A 794 2.58 36.26 12.42
C GLU A 794 2.16 34.82 12.13
N CYS A 795 0.92 34.44 12.53
CA CYS A 795 0.43 33.08 12.28
C CYS A 795 0.28 32.84 10.77
N PRO A 796 0.74 31.69 10.25
CA PRO A 796 0.59 31.37 8.84
C PRO A 796 -0.90 31.26 8.51
N VAL A 797 -1.32 31.91 7.43
CA VAL A 797 -2.71 31.86 6.97
C VAL A 797 -2.99 30.48 6.41
N VAL A 798 -4.02 29.80 6.90
CA VAL A 798 -4.50 28.52 6.36
C VAL A 798 -5.67 28.80 5.42
N CYS A 799 -5.64 28.23 4.22
CA CYS A 799 -6.68 28.36 3.20
C CYS A 799 -7.43 27.04 3.04
N GLY A 800 -8.73 27.10 2.79
CA GLY A 800 -9.52 25.89 2.51
C GLY A 800 -9.22 25.32 1.13
N ASP A 801 -9.63 24.08 0.85
CA ASP A 801 -9.14 23.27 -0.29
C ASP A 801 -9.41 23.85 -1.68
N LYS A 802 -10.33 24.82 -1.79
CA LYS A 802 -10.69 25.55 -3.03
C LYS A 802 -10.12 26.97 -3.09
N GLN A 803 -9.14 27.26 -2.23
CA GLN A 803 -8.48 28.56 -2.11
C GLN A 803 -6.97 28.41 -2.15
N LYS A 804 -6.30 29.34 -2.86
CA LYS A 804 -4.83 29.43 -2.86
C LYS A 804 -4.35 30.59 -1.99
N LYS A 805 -3.16 30.40 -1.42
CA LYS A 805 -2.44 31.41 -0.64
C LYS A 805 -1.74 32.42 -1.56
N CYS A 806 -2.08 33.69 -1.41
CA CYS A 806 -1.44 34.82 -2.09
C CYS A 806 -0.59 35.65 -1.12
N TRP A 807 0.59 36.06 -1.58
CA TRP A 807 1.45 37.02 -0.88
C TRP A 807 1.25 38.44 -1.42
N ILE A 808 0.90 39.38 -0.55
CA ILE A 808 0.73 40.79 -0.89
C ILE A 808 1.81 41.62 -0.20
N THR A 809 2.84 42.04 -0.96
CA THR A 809 3.85 42.99 -0.48
C THR A 809 3.48 44.43 -0.82
N ASP A 810 3.46 45.33 0.17
CA ASP A 810 3.34 46.78 -0.02
C ASP A 810 4.72 47.46 0.04
N PHE A 811 4.92 48.47 -0.81
CA PHE A 811 6.11 49.32 -0.85
C PHE A 811 5.76 50.81 -0.78
N THR A 812 6.72 51.62 -0.35
CA THR A 812 6.67 53.08 -0.52
C THR A 812 6.90 53.48 -1.98
N GLN A 813 6.58 54.73 -2.33
CA GLN A 813 6.93 55.29 -3.65
C GLN A 813 8.45 55.39 -3.90
N SER A 814 9.29 55.26 -2.87
CA SER A 814 10.75 55.15 -2.97
C SER A 814 11.26 53.73 -3.19
N GLY A 815 10.38 52.71 -3.18
CA GLY A 815 10.75 51.30 -3.29
C GLY A 815 11.25 50.68 -1.97
N GLU A 816 10.96 51.31 -0.83
CA GLU A 816 11.24 50.74 0.49
C GLU A 816 10.08 49.84 0.91
N TYR A 817 10.37 48.65 1.42
CA TYR A 817 9.39 47.69 1.91
C TYR A 817 8.56 48.28 3.07
N ILE A 818 7.24 48.08 3.04
CA ILE A 818 6.33 48.43 4.14
C ILE A 818 5.95 47.16 4.91
N SER A 819 5.36 46.19 4.22
CA SER A 819 4.77 44.98 4.82
C SER A 819 4.48 43.92 3.76
N ASP A 820 4.73 42.66 4.08
CA ASP A 820 4.04 41.51 3.50
C ASP A 820 2.74 41.22 4.27
N ARG A 821 1.78 40.54 3.62
CA ARG A 821 0.74 39.74 4.28
C ARG A 821 0.39 38.54 3.40
N GLU A 822 -0.02 37.45 4.02
CA GLU A 822 -0.70 36.35 3.32
C GLU A 822 -2.22 36.63 3.28
N ILE A 823 -2.90 36.23 2.20
CA ILE A 823 -4.36 36.09 2.14
C ILE A 823 -4.74 34.80 1.42
N CYS A 824 -6.00 34.37 1.56
CA CYS A 824 -6.61 33.36 0.70
C CYS A 824 -7.47 34.03 -0.38
N VAL A 825 -7.40 33.53 -1.61
CA VAL A 825 -8.30 33.84 -2.73
C VAL A 825 -8.80 32.53 -3.34
N ALA A 826 -9.84 32.55 -4.18
CA ALA A 826 -10.25 31.33 -4.89
C ALA A 826 -9.11 30.78 -5.78
N GLU A 827 -9.05 29.47 -6.01
CA GLU A 827 -7.93 28.85 -6.76
C GLU A 827 -7.71 29.45 -8.17
N ASP A 828 -8.80 29.87 -8.83
CA ASP A 828 -8.82 30.56 -10.13
C ASP A 828 -8.65 32.09 -10.04
N GLU A 829 -8.91 32.71 -8.89
CA GLU A 829 -8.81 34.16 -8.69
C GLU A 829 -7.35 34.63 -8.69
N THR A 830 -7.04 35.73 -9.39
CA THR A 830 -5.65 36.19 -9.58
C THR A 830 -5.17 37.06 -8.42
N CYS A 831 -4.06 36.70 -7.76
CA CYS A 831 -3.55 37.29 -6.52
C CYS A 831 -3.44 38.83 -6.57
N PRO A 832 -4.12 39.58 -5.67
CA PRO A 832 -4.12 41.04 -5.69
C PRO A 832 -2.78 41.63 -5.25
N CYS A 833 -2.31 42.66 -5.96
CA CYS A 833 -1.02 43.29 -5.69
C CYS A 833 -1.07 44.41 -4.66
N GLY A 834 0.00 44.54 -3.88
CA GLY A 834 0.15 45.57 -2.86
C GLY A 834 0.59 46.93 -3.42
N GLN A 835 0.57 47.95 -2.55
CA GLN A 835 0.86 49.34 -2.91
C GLN A 835 2.23 49.47 -3.58
N ASN A 836 2.26 50.18 -4.71
CA ASN A 836 3.45 50.43 -5.54
C ASN A 836 4.12 49.16 -6.15
N THR A 837 3.45 47.99 -6.09
CA THR A 837 3.82 46.81 -6.90
C THR A 837 2.99 46.70 -8.19
N GLN A 838 3.46 45.89 -9.12
CA GLN A 838 2.74 45.45 -10.31
C GLN A 838 2.83 43.92 -10.44
N ARG A 839 1.80 43.30 -11.03
CA ARG A 839 1.81 41.85 -11.29
C ARG A 839 2.78 41.51 -12.44
N CYS A 840 3.44 40.37 -12.35
CA CYS A 840 4.15 39.77 -13.49
C CYS A 840 3.16 39.36 -14.60
N PRO A 841 3.44 39.64 -15.88
CA PRO A 841 2.57 39.21 -16.97
C PRO A 841 2.43 37.68 -17.02
N GLY A 842 1.23 37.17 -16.73
CA GLY A 842 0.94 35.73 -16.74
C GLY A 842 1.41 34.94 -15.52
N GLU A 843 1.80 35.57 -14.42
CA GLU A 843 2.13 34.90 -13.14
C GLU A 843 1.50 35.65 -11.95
N ASP A 844 1.15 34.95 -10.86
CA ASP A 844 0.52 35.54 -9.66
C ASP A 844 1.48 36.38 -8.78
N ILE A 845 2.68 36.71 -9.27
CA ILE A 845 3.73 37.41 -8.52
C ILE A 845 3.56 38.93 -8.60
N CYS A 846 3.59 39.62 -7.47
CA CYS A 846 3.58 41.08 -7.37
C CYS A 846 4.95 41.62 -6.95
N LEU A 847 5.55 42.50 -7.77
CA LEU A 847 6.91 43.03 -7.57
C LEU A 847 6.96 44.56 -7.82
N LEU A 848 8.02 45.24 -7.36
CA LEU A 848 8.26 46.63 -7.79
C LEU A 848 8.44 46.68 -9.31
N ALA A 849 8.04 47.76 -9.98
CA ALA A 849 8.18 47.88 -11.44
C ALA A 849 9.62 47.67 -11.97
N ALA A 850 10.63 48.05 -11.18
CA ALA A 850 12.05 47.84 -11.49
C ALA A 850 12.55 46.39 -11.25
N GLU A 851 11.80 45.60 -10.48
CA GLU A 851 12.06 44.17 -10.23
C GLU A 851 11.27 43.30 -11.20
N ALA A 852 9.99 43.63 -11.45
CA ALA A 852 9.14 42.94 -12.42
C ALA A 852 9.78 42.92 -13.82
N SER A 853 10.37 44.04 -14.25
CA SER A 853 11.11 44.12 -15.52
C SER A 853 12.42 43.33 -15.56
N LEU A 854 12.94 42.88 -14.41
CA LEU A 854 14.04 41.92 -14.33
C LEU A 854 13.51 40.48 -14.26
N VAL A 855 12.65 40.17 -13.30
CA VAL A 855 12.17 38.80 -13.02
C VAL A 855 11.31 38.29 -14.17
N CYS A 856 10.38 39.11 -14.67
CA CYS A 856 9.32 38.76 -15.63
C CYS A 856 9.34 39.71 -16.85
N PRO A 857 10.37 39.68 -17.71
CA PRO A 857 10.56 40.61 -18.82
C PRO A 857 9.70 40.33 -20.07
N CYS A 858 8.90 39.27 -20.05
CA CYS A 858 8.13 38.78 -21.20
C CYS A 858 6.68 39.28 -21.19
N ALA A 859 6.05 39.31 -22.36
CA ALA A 859 4.63 39.65 -22.48
C ALA A 859 3.73 38.50 -21.99
N GLU A 860 2.47 38.80 -21.67
CA GLU A 860 1.49 37.80 -21.19
C GLU A 860 1.17 36.69 -22.22
N SER A 861 1.41 36.94 -23.51
CA SER A 861 1.33 35.97 -24.60
C SER A 861 2.56 35.05 -24.72
N GLU A 862 3.62 35.34 -23.97
CA GLU A 862 4.92 34.66 -24.02
C GLU A 862 5.17 33.89 -22.71
N LYS A 863 6.15 32.99 -22.71
CA LYS A 863 6.77 32.41 -21.52
C LYS A 863 8.26 32.70 -21.49
N GLN A 864 8.81 32.85 -20.28
CA GLN A 864 10.24 33.02 -20.06
C GLN A 864 10.97 31.68 -20.18
N CYS A 865 11.94 31.61 -21.08
CA CYS A 865 12.93 30.53 -21.12
C CYS A 865 14.26 31.02 -20.58
N ASN A 866 14.74 30.37 -19.52
CA ASN A 866 16.07 30.59 -18.94
C ASN A 866 17.11 29.81 -19.78
N VAL A 867 17.63 30.44 -20.83
CA VAL A 867 18.56 29.83 -21.79
C VAL A 867 19.97 29.84 -21.19
N VAL A 868 20.38 28.69 -20.65
CA VAL A 868 21.69 28.49 -20.01
C VAL A 868 22.75 28.10 -21.04
N ASP A 869 23.88 28.82 -21.01
CA ASP A 869 25.13 28.49 -21.70
C ASP A 869 26.10 27.79 -20.73
N TYR A 870 26.86 26.80 -21.21
CA TYR A 870 27.91 26.11 -20.46
C TYR A 870 29.30 26.26 -21.10
N THR A 871 30.34 25.98 -20.32
CA THR A 871 31.69 25.65 -20.81
C THR A 871 31.72 24.25 -21.45
N SER A 872 32.77 23.95 -22.21
CA SER A 872 33.10 22.58 -22.64
C SER A 872 33.41 21.61 -21.48
N SER A 873 33.59 22.13 -20.26
CA SER A 873 33.69 21.38 -18.99
C SER A 873 32.38 21.32 -18.20
N GLY A 874 31.25 21.72 -18.80
CA GLY A 874 29.91 21.64 -18.21
C GLY A 874 29.58 22.62 -17.09
N LYS A 875 30.47 23.57 -16.76
CA LYS A 875 30.15 24.69 -15.85
C LYS A 875 29.31 25.75 -16.54
N GLN A 876 28.27 26.24 -15.89
CA GLN A 876 27.43 27.35 -16.37
C GLN A 876 28.27 28.63 -16.55
N THR A 877 28.15 29.26 -17.73
CA THR A 877 28.88 30.49 -18.06
C THR A 877 27.98 31.72 -18.09
N ASN A 878 26.73 31.54 -18.50
CA ASN A 878 25.78 32.62 -18.73
C ASN A 878 24.35 32.07 -18.68
N THR A 879 23.39 32.95 -18.39
CA THR A 879 21.96 32.66 -18.47
C THR A 879 21.29 33.85 -19.14
N SER A 880 20.86 33.68 -20.38
CA SER A 880 20.04 34.68 -21.07
C SER A 880 18.57 34.32 -20.90
N VAL A 881 17.70 35.33 -20.83
CA VAL A 881 16.25 35.09 -20.92
C VAL A 881 15.80 35.35 -22.34
N GLN A 882 15.10 34.37 -22.91
CA GLN A 882 14.38 34.51 -24.17
C GLN A 882 12.88 34.38 -23.89
N CYS A 883 12.14 35.38 -24.33
CA CYS A 883 10.68 35.34 -24.36
C CYS A 883 10.25 34.65 -25.65
N ILE A 884 9.43 33.61 -25.54
CA ILE A 884 8.89 32.87 -26.68
C ILE A 884 7.39 32.71 -26.49
N ASN A 885 6.61 32.59 -27.56
CA ASN A 885 5.16 32.37 -27.47
C ASN A 885 4.83 31.17 -26.57
N LYS A 886 3.74 31.27 -25.79
CA LYS A 886 3.21 30.11 -25.05
C LYS A 886 2.94 28.94 -26.02
N GLY A 887 3.29 27.71 -25.61
CA GLY A 887 3.31 26.50 -26.46
C GLY A 887 4.60 26.28 -27.28
N ALA A 888 5.50 27.27 -27.41
CA ALA A 888 6.80 27.03 -28.03
C ALA A 888 7.79 26.34 -27.07
N LYS A 889 8.69 25.50 -27.60
CA LYS A 889 9.74 24.83 -26.82
C LYS A 889 10.88 25.79 -26.47
N CYS A 890 11.39 25.73 -25.23
CA CYS A 890 12.55 26.53 -24.85
C CYS A 890 13.81 26.13 -25.65
N PRO A 891 14.58 27.10 -26.20
CA PRO A 891 15.89 26.84 -26.79
C PRO A 891 16.95 26.67 -25.69
N CYS A 892 18.00 25.90 -26.00
CA CYS A 892 19.16 25.74 -25.11
C CYS A 892 20.38 26.53 -25.62
N GLY A 893 21.24 26.95 -24.69
CA GLY A 893 22.40 27.78 -24.99
C GLY A 893 23.61 27.06 -25.59
N ALA A 894 24.74 27.77 -25.63
CA ALA A 894 26.01 27.27 -26.12
C ALA A 894 26.56 26.14 -25.24
N ASN A 895 27.06 25.08 -25.88
CA ASN A 895 27.50 23.84 -25.23
C ASN A 895 26.41 23.16 -24.38
N SER A 896 25.14 23.34 -24.74
CA SER A 896 24.01 22.68 -24.09
C SER A 896 23.48 21.53 -24.96
N LEU A 897 23.20 20.39 -24.34
CA LEU A 897 22.40 19.30 -24.89
C LEU A 897 20.91 19.66 -24.72
N VAL A 898 20.14 19.53 -25.79
CA VAL A 898 18.67 19.66 -25.76
C VAL A 898 18.09 18.29 -25.44
N CYS A 899 17.47 18.15 -24.28
CA CYS A 899 16.75 16.95 -23.87
C CYS A 899 15.25 17.24 -23.89
N PRO A 900 14.40 16.36 -24.47
CA PRO A 900 12.97 16.42 -24.19
C PRO A 900 12.75 16.29 -22.68
N ASP A 901 11.85 17.07 -22.10
CA ASP A 901 11.48 16.87 -20.71
C ASP A 901 10.67 15.55 -20.58
N PRO A 902 11.07 14.61 -19.70
CA PRO A 902 10.36 13.33 -19.52
C PRO A 902 8.94 13.55 -19.00
N ASN A 903 8.74 14.59 -18.20
CA ASN A 903 7.49 14.90 -17.51
C ASN A 903 6.63 15.92 -18.29
N ASN A 904 7.22 16.70 -19.22
CA ASN A 904 6.49 17.62 -20.09
C ASN A 904 6.91 17.53 -21.58
N ALA A 905 6.07 16.90 -22.41
CA ALA A 905 6.36 16.74 -23.84
C ALA A 905 6.49 18.06 -24.63
N GLU A 906 5.98 19.19 -24.13
CA GLU A 906 6.12 20.52 -24.76
C GLU A 906 7.44 21.23 -24.44
N GLU A 907 8.22 20.74 -23.48
CA GLU A 907 9.40 21.45 -22.98
C GLU A 907 10.71 20.69 -23.21
N ASN A 908 11.81 21.44 -23.06
CA ASN A 908 13.17 20.96 -23.25
C ASN A 908 13.97 21.25 -21.98
N ILE A 909 14.58 20.22 -21.39
CA ILE A 909 15.61 20.39 -20.36
C ILE A 909 16.94 20.65 -21.07
N CYS A 910 17.64 21.71 -20.66
CA CYS A 910 18.99 22.00 -21.12
C CYS A 910 20.02 21.40 -20.15
N ARG A 911 20.96 20.60 -20.65
CA ARG A 911 22.04 20.00 -19.83
C ARG A 911 23.42 20.30 -20.41
N PRO A 912 24.50 20.35 -19.61
CA PRO A 912 25.85 20.59 -20.11
C PRO A 912 26.33 19.50 -21.08
N LYS A 913 26.92 19.90 -22.21
CA LYS A 913 27.53 19.01 -23.20
C LYS A 913 29.03 18.85 -22.92
N TYR A 914 29.43 17.73 -22.35
CA TYR A 914 30.82 17.46 -21.95
C TYR A 914 31.69 17.05 -23.15
N ALA A 915 32.86 17.68 -23.28
CA ALA A 915 33.83 17.34 -24.32
C ALA A 915 34.60 16.04 -23.98
N GLY A 916 34.31 14.96 -24.70
CA GLY A 916 35.15 13.75 -24.72
C GLY A 916 34.70 12.56 -23.85
N THR A 917 33.49 12.57 -23.31
CA THR A 917 32.94 11.47 -22.49
C THR A 917 31.61 10.92 -23.02
N VAL A 918 31.30 9.68 -22.63
CA VAL A 918 30.03 8.98 -22.96
C VAL A 918 28.82 9.61 -22.26
N LEU A 919 29.05 10.52 -21.30
CA LEU A 919 28.05 11.20 -20.46
C LEU A 919 27.24 12.31 -21.19
N ASN A 920 27.11 12.22 -22.51
CA ASN A 920 26.25 13.12 -23.30
C ASN A 920 24.85 12.52 -23.51
N SER A 921 24.34 11.81 -22.50
CA SER A 921 22.99 11.26 -22.42
C SER A 921 22.07 12.21 -21.65
N CYS A 922 20.79 12.23 -22.01
CA CYS A 922 19.78 12.92 -21.22
C CYS A 922 19.48 12.16 -19.91
N PRO A 923 19.18 12.86 -18.79
CA PRO A 923 18.80 12.21 -17.53
C PRO A 923 17.54 11.37 -17.71
N LYS A 924 17.55 10.15 -17.16
CA LYS A 924 16.41 9.23 -17.22
C LYS A 924 15.69 9.25 -15.87
N ALA A 925 14.82 10.25 -15.70
CA ALA A 925 13.79 10.22 -14.65
C ALA A 925 12.85 9.03 -14.87
N CYS A 926 12.07 8.65 -13.86
CA CYS A 926 11.01 7.68 -14.07
C CYS A 926 9.93 8.27 -14.97
N THR A 927 9.34 7.45 -15.83
CA THR A 927 8.05 7.79 -16.45
C THR A 927 6.91 7.51 -15.45
N PRO A 928 5.70 8.06 -15.65
CA PRO A 928 4.57 7.82 -14.73
C PRO A 928 4.28 6.34 -14.50
N GLU A 929 4.43 5.52 -15.54
CA GLU A 929 4.23 4.06 -15.50
C GLU A 929 5.30 3.38 -14.62
N GLN A 930 6.55 3.90 -14.62
CA GLN A 930 7.61 3.40 -13.75
C GLN A 930 7.43 3.83 -12.28
N GLU A 931 6.84 5.00 -12.03
CA GLU A 931 6.50 5.42 -10.65
C GLU A 931 5.26 4.72 -10.10
N ALA A 932 4.29 4.36 -10.96
CA ALA A 932 3.22 3.43 -10.62
C ALA A 932 3.77 2.03 -10.28
N GLY A 933 4.75 1.55 -11.04
CA GLY A 933 5.56 0.35 -10.74
C GLY A 933 6.54 0.50 -9.57
N GLY A 934 6.31 1.43 -8.63
CA GLY A 934 7.04 1.56 -7.37
C GLY A 934 8.46 2.13 -7.43
N ASN A 935 9.00 2.45 -8.62
CA ASN A 935 10.27 3.17 -8.73
C ASN A 935 10.08 4.65 -8.39
N ARG A 936 11.19 5.37 -8.13
CA ARG A 936 11.17 6.83 -7.94
C ARG A 936 12.32 7.49 -8.68
N THR A 937 12.06 8.69 -9.18
CA THR A 937 13.08 9.57 -9.75
C THR A 937 14.10 9.96 -8.67
N CYS A 938 15.28 9.36 -8.73
CA CYS A 938 16.36 9.57 -7.78
C CYS A 938 17.34 10.63 -8.30
N ILE A 939 17.51 11.72 -7.54
CA ILE A 939 18.51 12.75 -7.81
C ILE A 939 19.69 12.58 -6.82
N GLN A 940 20.89 12.35 -7.36
CA GLN A 940 22.13 12.28 -6.57
C GLN A 940 23.00 13.50 -6.86
N THR A 941 23.17 14.35 -5.87
CA THR A 941 24.14 15.45 -5.91
C THR A 941 25.48 14.95 -5.38
N HIS A 942 26.55 15.11 -6.15
CA HIS A 942 27.90 14.75 -5.75
C HIS A 942 28.69 16.03 -5.46
N LEU A 943 29.27 16.10 -4.27
CA LEU A 943 30.11 17.20 -3.80
C LEU A 943 31.59 16.80 -3.78
N THR A 944 32.47 17.80 -3.83
CA THR A 944 33.88 17.62 -3.47
C THR A 944 34.04 17.47 -1.97
N SER A 945 35.19 16.98 -1.50
CA SER A 945 35.56 16.97 -0.07
C SER A 945 35.71 18.36 0.55
N THR A 946 35.67 19.44 -0.27
CA THR A 946 35.61 20.83 0.18
C THR A 946 34.18 21.42 0.12
N GLY A 947 33.18 20.57 -0.17
CA GLY A 947 31.77 20.95 -0.23
C GLY A 947 31.33 21.76 -1.46
N ALA A 948 32.16 21.85 -2.51
CA ALA A 948 31.79 22.50 -3.76
C ALA A 948 31.08 21.51 -4.71
N PHE A 949 30.22 22.00 -5.59
CA PHE A 949 29.47 21.15 -6.51
C PHE A 949 30.40 20.46 -7.53
N ARG A 950 30.27 19.13 -7.67
CA ARG A 950 31.01 18.33 -8.66
C ARG A 950 30.13 17.92 -9.84
N SER A 951 28.99 17.30 -9.55
CA SER A 951 28.09 16.72 -10.56
C SER A 951 26.71 16.41 -9.96
N GLU A 952 25.68 16.35 -10.79
CA GLU A 952 24.33 15.89 -10.46
C GLU A 952 24.02 14.71 -11.39
N SER A 953 23.52 13.61 -10.86
CA SER A 953 23.01 12.47 -11.63
C SER A 953 21.53 12.24 -11.32
N ILE A 954 20.80 11.71 -12.30
CA ILE A 954 19.37 11.39 -12.19
C ILE A 954 19.10 10.03 -12.81
N SER A 955 18.44 9.15 -12.04
CA SER A 955 18.10 7.79 -12.43
C SER A 955 16.71 7.40 -11.92
N CYS A 956 15.98 6.59 -12.68
CA CYS A 956 14.81 5.87 -12.18
C CYS A 956 15.25 4.58 -11.49
N VAL A 957 14.97 4.43 -10.18
CA VAL A 957 15.32 3.25 -9.38
C VAL A 957 14.32 3.03 -8.24
N ALA A 958 14.25 1.81 -7.70
CA ALA A 958 13.50 1.52 -6.48
C ALA A 958 13.98 2.41 -5.30
N PRO A 959 13.09 2.83 -4.37
CA PRO A 959 13.42 3.79 -3.30
C PRO A 959 14.63 3.42 -2.43
N ALA A 960 14.83 2.11 -2.17
CA ALA A 960 15.99 1.60 -1.44
C ALA A 960 17.32 1.85 -2.17
N ASN A 961 17.32 1.72 -3.50
CA ASN A 961 18.50 1.85 -4.36
C ASN A 961 18.88 3.32 -4.65
N CYS A 962 18.06 4.28 -4.22
CA CYS A 962 18.37 5.70 -4.33
C CYS A 962 19.40 6.13 -3.27
N LEU A 963 20.68 5.80 -3.50
CA LEU A 963 21.80 6.15 -2.62
C LEU A 963 22.08 7.67 -2.60
N ALA A 964 22.76 8.13 -1.55
CA ALA A 964 23.31 9.49 -1.51
C ALA A 964 24.53 9.63 -2.46
N GLY A 965 24.74 10.81 -3.04
CA GLY A 965 25.93 11.11 -3.83
C GLY A 965 27.17 11.41 -2.96
N ASP A 966 28.35 11.49 -3.58
CA ASP A 966 29.62 11.69 -2.87
C ASP A 966 29.57 12.91 -1.91
N ASN A 967 29.97 12.69 -0.65
CA ASN A 967 29.96 13.70 0.42
C ASN A 967 28.56 14.27 0.76
N MET A 968 27.49 13.55 0.40
CA MET A 968 26.13 13.73 0.94
C MET A 968 25.80 12.56 1.89
N GLN A 969 24.76 12.74 2.71
CA GLN A 969 24.13 11.68 3.51
C GLN A 969 22.60 11.75 3.42
N LYS A 970 21.94 10.61 3.66
CA LYS A 970 20.48 10.46 3.67
C LYS A 970 19.95 10.64 5.09
N CYS A 971 18.99 11.54 5.27
CA CYS A 971 18.29 11.73 6.55
C CYS A 971 17.10 10.76 6.71
N PRO A 972 16.59 10.58 7.94
CA PRO A 972 15.38 9.79 8.20
C PRO A 972 14.17 10.27 7.37
N SER A 973 14.02 11.59 7.19
CA SER A 973 13.04 12.24 6.30
C SER A 973 13.22 11.96 4.80
N GLY A 974 14.18 11.12 4.42
CA GLY A 974 14.55 10.81 3.04
C GLY A 974 15.47 11.84 2.39
N THR A 975 15.50 13.10 2.85
CA THR A 975 16.34 14.18 2.31
C THR A 975 17.82 13.78 2.14
N HIS A 976 18.46 14.27 1.06
CA HIS A 976 19.92 14.26 0.92
C HIS A 976 20.53 15.61 1.34
N ILE A 977 21.35 15.63 2.39
CA ILE A 977 22.13 16.81 2.83
C ILE A 977 23.64 16.56 2.75
N PRO A 978 24.49 17.60 2.76
CA PRO A 978 25.95 17.39 2.83
C PRO A 978 26.36 16.68 4.12
N SER A 979 27.33 15.76 4.05
CA SER A 979 27.66 14.81 5.13
C SER A 979 28.22 15.44 6.41
N TRP A 980 28.56 16.73 6.40
CA TRP A 980 29.02 17.49 7.56
C TRP A 980 27.88 18.21 8.31
N LYS A 981 26.62 18.03 7.91
CA LYS A 981 25.44 18.58 8.61
C LYS A 981 24.66 17.48 9.31
N SER A 982 24.31 17.68 10.57
CA SER A 982 23.31 16.86 11.26
C SER A 982 21.96 16.95 10.54
N CYS A 983 21.21 15.84 10.51
CA CYS A 983 19.84 15.86 10.03
C CYS A 983 18.94 16.61 11.01
N LYS A 984 18.11 17.52 10.48
CA LYS A 984 17.03 18.18 11.19
C LYS A 984 15.77 18.06 10.34
N ASP A 985 14.62 17.88 10.98
CA ASP A 985 13.33 18.11 10.35
C ASP A 985 12.98 19.61 10.43
N LEU A 986 12.71 20.22 9.28
CA LEU A 986 12.27 21.62 9.17
C LEU A 986 10.76 21.76 8.89
N TYR A 987 10.08 20.66 8.57
CA TYR A 987 8.71 20.66 8.06
C TYR A 987 7.74 19.91 8.97
N GLY A 988 8.27 19.13 9.92
CA GLY A 988 7.51 18.33 10.86
C GLY A 988 7.15 16.96 10.30
N ALA A 989 6.69 16.08 11.19
CA ALA A 989 6.21 14.73 10.88
C ALA A 989 4.89 14.80 10.07
N GLY A 990 5.02 15.09 8.77
CA GLY A 990 3.92 15.47 7.89
C GLY A 990 3.84 16.99 7.75
N GLY A 991 4.48 17.52 6.70
CA GLY A 991 4.34 18.93 6.33
C GLY A 991 2.88 19.29 6.08
N SER A 992 2.50 20.53 6.39
CA SER A 992 1.10 20.99 6.54
C SER A 992 0.17 20.84 5.32
N ASN A 993 0.69 20.40 4.16
CA ASN A 993 -0.06 20.22 2.92
C ASN A 993 0.05 18.79 2.35
N ALA A 994 0.27 17.78 3.21
CA ALA A 994 0.45 16.36 2.84
C ALA A 994 -0.61 15.79 1.88
N SER A 995 -1.83 16.32 1.87
CA SER A 995 -2.93 15.93 0.99
C SER A 995 -2.65 16.24 -0.50
N ALA A 996 -1.95 17.33 -0.81
CA ALA A 996 -1.78 17.86 -2.17
C ALA A 996 -0.67 17.14 -2.98
N ILE A 997 -0.28 15.95 -2.54
CA ILE A 997 0.95 15.24 -2.93
C ILE A 997 0.64 13.87 -3.57
N ALA A 998 -0.57 13.32 -3.34
CA ALA A 998 -1.04 12.10 -3.97
C ALA A 998 -1.64 12.32 -5.39
N SER A 999 -2.00 13.56 -5.75
CA SER A 999 -2.72 13.90 -6.99
C SER A 999 -1.87 13.89 -8.27
N GLY A 1000 -0.55 13.72 -8.16
CA GLY A 1000 0.38 13.82 -9.30
C GLY A 1000 0.56 15.24 -9.87
N GLU A 1001 -0.05 16.26 -9.27
CA GLU A 1001 0.03 17.64 -9.76
C GLU A 1001 1.43 18.24 -9.62
N LYS A 1002 1.88 18.97 -10.65
CA LYS A 1002 3.09 19.80 -10.57
C LYS A 1002 2.80 21.13 -9.87
N GLN A 1003 3.38 21.27 -8.69
CA GLN A 1003 3.46 22.51 -7.93
C GLN A 1003 4.82 23.18 -8.18
N LYS A 1004 4.83 24.51 -8.23
CA LYS A 1004 6.04 25.29 -8.53
C LYS A 1004 6.08 26.53 -7.66
N SER A 1005 7.17 26.75 -6.93
CA SER A 1005 7.35 27.94 -6.08
C SER A 1005 8.64 28.66 -6.40
N LYS A 1006 8.59 29.99 -6.47
CA LYS A 1006 9.73 30.86 -6.76
C LYS A 1006 10.04 31.72 -5.54
N VAL A 1007 11.26 31.60 -5.03
CA VAL A 1007 11.82 32.46 -3.99
C VAL A 1007 12.69 33.53 -4.64
N ILE A 1008 12.25 34.78 -4.56
CA ILE A 1008 12.94 35.93 -5.15
C ILE A 1008 13.72 36.63 -4.04
N VAL A 1009 15.05 36.68 -4.15
CA VAL A 1009 15.99 37.26 -3.17
C VAL A 1009 16.68 38.48 -3.79
N VAL A 1010 16.64 39.63 -3.11
CA VAL A 1010 17.30 40.87 -3.57
C VAL A 1010 18.71 40.99 -2.97
N LEU A 1011 19.72 41.31 -3.79
CA LEU A 1011 21.10 41.56 -3.37
C LEU A 1011 21.46 43.05 -3.51
N ASP A 1012 21.94 43.67 -2.43
CA ASP A 1012 22.40 45.08 -2.40
C ASP A 1012 23.73 45.29 -3.14
N ALA A 1013 24.59 44.28 -3.11
CA ALA A 1013 25.92 44.33 -3.70
C ALA A 1013 26.35 42.93 -4.17
N VAL A 1014 26.73 42.83 -5.43
CA VAL A 1014 27.19 41.59 -6.09
C VAL A 1014 28.68 41.35 -5.83
N LYS A 1015 29.06 40.09 -5.57
CA LYS A 1015 30.46 39.63 -5.58
C LYS A 1015 30.94 39.41 -7.02
N GLU A 1016 32.21 39.74 -7.28
CA GLU A 1016 32.88 39.32 -8.53
C GLU A 1016 32.80 37.79 -8.65
N LYS A 1017 32.49 37.28 -9.85
CA LYS A 1017 32.27 35.86 -10.15
C LYS A 1017 31.02 35.20 -9.53
N ALA A 1018 30.01 35.95 -9.08
CA ALA A 1018 28.73 35.38 -8.60
C ALA A 1018 28.15 34.30 -9.55
N THR A 1019 28.22 34.48 -10.87
CA THR A 1019 27.76 33.49 -11.86
C THR A 1019 28.54 32.17 -11.81
N GLU A 1020 29.84 32.18 -11.49
CA GLU A 1020 30.65 30.95 -11.30
C GLU A 1020 30.26 30.19 -10.01
N LYS A 1021 29.48 30.83 -9.14
CA LYS A 1021 29.11 30.36 -7.80
C LYS A 1021 27.65 29.92 -7.65
N LEU A 1022 26.82 30.11 -8.68
CA LEU A 1022 25.38 29.80 -8.61
C LEU A 1022 25.09 28.36 -8.17
N GLU A 1023 25.75 27.37 -8.76
CA GLU A 1023 25.51 25.96 -8.41
C GLU A 1023 26.04 25.57 -7.02
N ASP A 1024 27.19 26.12 -6.58
CA ASP A 1024 27.65 25.95 -5.19
C ASP A 1024 26.58 26.49 -4.22
N VAL A 1025 26.00 27.65 -4.52
CA VAL A 1025 24.99 28.28 -3.67
C VAL A 1025 23.63 27.57 -3.74
N ARG A 1026 23.22 27.04 -4.91
CA ARG A 1026 22.04 26.18 -5.04
C ARG A 1026 22.14 24.96 -4.13
N VAL A 1027 23.25 24.24 -4.19
CA VAL A 1027 23.41 23.01 -3.40
C VAL A 1027 23.60 23.30 -1.91
N LEU A 1028 24.29 24.39 -1.55
CA LEU A 1028 24.34 24.85 -0.16
C LEU A 1028 22.93 25.19 0.37
N LEU A 1029 22.12 25.94 -0.39
CA LEU A 1029 20.73 26.24 -0.03
C LEU A 1029 19.86 24.99 0.09
N ASN A 1030 19.94 24.04 -0.85
CA ASN A 1030 19.23 22.76 -0.74
C ASN A 1030 19.60 22.02 0.57
N GLY A 1031 20.85 22.15 1.02
CA GLY A 1031 21.34 21.62 2.30
C GLY A 1031 21.04 22.51 3.53
N GLU A 1032 20.66 23.77 3.39
CA GLU A 1032 20.09 24.60 4.49
C GLU A 1032 18.58 24.34 4.65
N LEU A 1033 17.90 23.99 3.56
CA LEU A 1033 16.46 23.77 3.46
C LEU A 1033 16.06 22.29 3.54
N TYR A 1034 17.03 21.37 3.67
CA TYR A 1034 16.78 19.93 3.77
C TYR A 1034 15.85 19.41 2.65
N LEU A 1035 16.10 19.85 1.41
CA LEU A 1035 15.23 19.63 0.24
C LEU A 1035 14.92 18.13 -0.01
N PRO A 1036 13.64 17.69 0.10
CA PRO A 1036 13.25 16.28 -0.11
C PRO A 1036 13.50 15.76 -1.54
N LYS A 1037 13.66 14.44 -1.67
CA LYS A 1037 14.23 13.77 -2.88
C LYS A 1037 13.52 14.03 -4.22
N GLY A 1038 12.21 14.25 -4.22
CA GLY A 1038 11.45 14.56 -5.43
C GLY A 1038 11.31 16.06 -5.72
N LEU A 1039 11.84 16.94 -4.87
CA LEU A 1039 11.88 18.38 -5.14
C LEU A 1039 13.19 18.75 -5.85
N LYS A 1040 13.04 19.42 -6.99
CA LYS A 1040 14.10 19.94 -7.84
C LYS A 1040 14.18 21.45 -7.64
N SER A 1041 15.37 21.96 -7.32
CA SER A 1041 15.61 23.40 -7.33
C SER A 1041 16.45 23.82 -8.53
N VAL A 1042 16.18 25.02 -9.04
CA VAL A 1042 16.90 25.71 -10.12
C VAL A 1042 17.16 27.14 -9.67
N ILE A 1043 18.42 27.59 -9.71
CA ILE A 1043 18.77 28.95 -9.31
C ILE A 1043 19.06 29.81 -10.54
N THR A 1044 18.45 30.99 -10.61
CA THR A 1044 18.66 31.95 -11.70
C THR A 1044 18.98 33.33 -11.14
N TYR A 1045 19.69 34.14 -11.92
CA TYR A 1045 20.34 35.35 -11.42
C TYR A 1045 20.43 36.40 -12.51
N LYS A 1046 20.00 37.63 -12.19
CA LYS A 1046 19.97 38.77 -13.11
C LYS A 1046 20.57 40.01 -12.45
N THR A 1047 21.67 40.52 -12.99
CA THR A 1047 22.21 41.84 -12.64
C THR A 1047 21.32 42.95 -13.22
N GLN A 1048 21.09 44.02 -12.46
CA GLN A 1048 20.47 45.22 -12.99
C GLN A 1048 21.51 46.03 -13.78
N ASP A 1049 21.67 45.69 -15.06
CA ASP A 1049 22.69 46.26 -15.95
C ASP A 1049 22.37 47.73 -16.29
N THR A 1050 22.91 48.64 -15.47
CA THR A 1050 22.65 50.08 -15.52
C THR A 1050 23.45 50.78 -16.62
N ALA A 1051 23.30 50.27 -17.86
CA ALA A 1051 23.94 50.73 -19.09
C ALA A 1051 23.44 52.11 -19.59
N VAL A 1052 23.18 53.05 -18.67
CA VAL A 1052 22.91 54.45 -18.98
C VAL A 1052 24.20 55.13 -19.43
N GLN A 1053 24.56 54.95 -20.71
CA GLN A 1053 25.68 55.63 -21.38
C GLN A 1053 25.40 57.15 -21.53
N GLY A 1054 25.30 57.86 -20.41
CA GLY A 1054 24.55 59.12 -20.32
C GLY A 1054 25.31 60.39 -19.94
N ARG A 1055 26.45 60.31 -19.20
CA ARG A 1055 27.41 61.42 -18.98
C ARG A 1055 28.62 61.01 -18.13
N ARG A 1056 29.78 61.61 -18.41
CA ARG A 1056 30.96 61.53 -17.53
C ARG A 1056 30.75 62.41 -16.29
N LEU A 1057 30.56 61.80 -15.12
CA LEU A 1057 30.77 62.43 -13.81
C LEU A 1057 31.78 61.60 -13.01
N SER A 1058 32.86 62.23 -12.58
CA SER A 1058 34.06 61.54 -12.09
C SER A 1058 34.29 61.78 -10.59
N SER A 1059 33.67 60.95 -9.74
CA SER A 1059 34.16 60.72 -8.37
C SER A 1059 33.51 59.49 -7.71
N ARG A 1060 34.28 58.84 -6.83
CA ARG A 1060 33.95 57.59 -6.12
C ARG A 1060 32.56 57.58 -5.46
N ARG A 1061 31.61 56.89 -6.08
CA ARG A 1061 30.72 55.93 -5.40
C ARG A 1061 30.90 54.60 -6.11
N ALA A 1062 30.93 53.49 -5.36
CA ALA A 1062 30.81 52.18 -5.97
C ALA A 1062 29.41 52.10 -6.60
N SER A 1063 29.31 51.54 -7.80
CA SER A 1063 27.99 51.29 -8.40
C SER A 1063 27.34 50.16 -7.62
N THR A 1064 26.29 50.45 -6.86
CA THR A 1064 25.41 49.45 -6.28
C THR A 1064 24.53 48.88 -7.38
N THR A 1065 25.12 48.07 -8.26
CA THR A 1065 24.38 47.21 -9.18
C THR A 1065 23.70 46.15 -8.35
N GLY A 1066 22.46 46.42 -7.95
CA GLY A 1066 21.59 45.42 -7.37
C GLY A 1066 21.41 44.24 -8.32
N ALA A 1067 21.17 43.07 -7.76
CA ALA A 1067 20.82 41.89 -8.53
C ALA A 1067 19.62 41.19 -7.90
N VAL A 1068 18.82 40.55 -8.75
CA VAL A 1068 17.73 39.69 -8.33
C VAL A 1068 18.15 38.25 -8.58
N LEU A 1069 18.05 37.45 -7.52
CA LEU A 1069 18.23 36.01 -7.53
C LEU A 1069 16.84 35.37 -7.44
N THR A 1070 16.60 34.31 -8.18
CA THR A 1070 15.34 33.56 -8.12
C THR A 1070 15.67 32.08 -8.00
N LEU A 1071 15.39 31.50 -6.83
CA LEU A 1071 15.43 30.06 -6.60
C LEU A 1071 14.02 29.52 -6.91
N GLU A 1072 13.92 28.74 -7.96
CA GLU A 1072 12.70 28.05 -8.38
C GLU A 1072 12.74 26.62 -7.82
N ILE A 1073 11.64 26.16 -7.24
CA ILE A 1073 11.46 24.85 -6.60
C ILE A 1073 10.25 24.21 -7.25
N GLU A 1074 10.38 22.98 -7.72
CA GLU A 1074 9.36 22.24 -8.47
C GLU A 1074 9.36 20.77 -8.02
N ASN A 1075 8.20 20.15 -7.88
CA ASN A 1075 8.14 18.69 -7.68
C ASN A 1075 8.25 17.96 -9.02
N GLU A 1076 9.11 16.94 -9.06
CA GLU A 1076 9.30 16.02 -10.18
C GLU A 1076 8.62 14.65 -9.92
N GLY A 1077 7.84 14.55 -8.84
CA GLY A 1077 7.13 13.35 -8.40
C GLY A 1077 6.48 13.57 -7.02
N VAL A 1078 6.12 12.46 -6.35
CA VAL A 1078 5.50 12.47 -5.00
C VAL A 1078 6.52 12.90 -3.94
N THR A 1079 6.20 13.92 -3.13
CA THR A 1079 7.09 14.51 -2.10
C THR A 1079 6.37 14.89 -0.83
N SER A 1080 6.84 14.47 0.35
CA SER A 1080 6.23 14.72 1.66
C SER A 1080 6.18 16.19 2.14
N VAL A 1081 6.61 17.14 1.32
CA VAL A 1081 6.65 18.59 1.58
C VAL A 1081 6.33 19.31 0.28
N ALA A 1082 5.50 20.36 0.31
CA ALA A 1082 5.17 21.12 -0.88
C ALA A 1082 6.27 22.14 -1.23
N PRO A 1083 6.47 22.50 -2.52
CA PRO A 1083 7.40 23.56 -2.92
C PRO A 1083 7.18 24.91 -2.20
N VAL A 1084 5.93 25.20 -1.80
CA VAL A 1084 5.58 26.42 -1.06
C VAL A 1084 6.15 26.43 0.36
N ASP A 1085 6.09 25.29 1.07
CA ASP A 1085 6.59 25.17 2.44
C ASP A 1085 8.12 25.38 2.46
N VAL A 1086 8.83 24.79 1.48
CA VAL A 1086 10.28 24.98 1.29
C VAL A 1086 10.62 26.44 0.93
N ALA A 1087 9.78 27.07 0.09
CA ALA A 1087 9.96 28.46 -0.29
C ALA A 1087 9.76 29.42 0.90
N GLN A 1088 8.76 29.17 1.75
CA GLN A 1088 8.50 29.89 2.99
C GLN A 1088 9.62 29.69 4.02
N GLU A 1089 10.18 28.48 4.16
CA GLU A 1089 11.31 28.25 5.06
C GLU A 1089 12.58 28.99 4.58
N LEU A 1090 12.86 29.07 3.27
CA LEU A 1090 13.93 29.94 2.78
C LEU A 1090 13.65 31.42 3.09
N GLN A 1091 12.38 31.84 3.01
CA GLN A 1091 11.99 33.19 3.39
C GLN A 1091 12.19 33.47 4.88
N LYS A 1092 11.80 32.54 5.75
CA LYS A 1092 12.01 32.59 7.20
C LYS A 1092 13.50 32.64 7.54
N GLN A 1093 14.32 31.75 6.97
CA GLN A 1093 15.76 31.73 7.20
C GLN A 1093 16.47 33.02 6.76
N VAL A 1094 16.07 33.64 5.65
CA VAL A 1094 16.74 34.88 5.19
C VAL A 1094 16.21 36.13 5.90
N LYS A 1095 14.91 36.23 6.21
CA LYS A 1095 14.36 37.32 7.03
C LYS A 1095 14.98 37.31 8.45
N SER A 1096 15.11 36.14 9.06
CA SER A 1096 15.81 35.96 10.36
C SER A 1096 17.34 36.11 10.27
N SER A 1097 17.91 36.30 9.08
CA SER A 1097 19.36 36.37 8.85
C SER A 1097 20.14 35.12 9.30
N SER A 1098 19.52 33.93 9.18
CA SER A 1098 20.10 32.62 9.51
C SER A 1098 21.52 32.47 8.97
N THR A 1099 22.45 32.08 9.84
CA THR A 1099 23.88 31.93 9.52
C THR A 1099 24.11 30.97 8.35
N GLY A 1100 23.26 29.96 8.18
CA GLY A 1100 23.29 29.02 7.06
C GLY A 1100 22.95 29.69 5.73
N ALA A 1101 21.69 30.11 5.56
CA ALA A 1101 21.20 30.75 4.34
C ALA A 1101 22.00 32.01 3.97
N MET A 1102 22.38 32.84 4.95
CA MET A 1102 23.18 34.05 4.71
C MET A 1102 24.63 33.74 4.32
N LYS A 1103 25.21 32.62 4.78
CA LYS A 1103 26.53 32.16 4.32
C LYS A 1103 26.46 31.60 2.89
N ALA A 1104 25.41 30.84 2.56
CA ALA A 1104 25.19 30.33 1.21
C ALA A 1104 25.00 31.47 0.19
N LEU A 1105 23.98 32.32 0.40
CA LEU A 1105 23.72 33.48 -0.45
C LEU A 1105 24.87 34.50 -0.45
N GLY A 1106 25.60 34.57 0.66
CA GLY A 1106 26.75 35.45 0.85
C GLY A 1106 27.86 35.27 -0.18
N ASP A 1107 27.95 34.14 -0.90
CA ASP A 1107 28.90 33.95 -2.00
C ASP A 1107 28.48 34.57 -3.34
N LEU A 1108 27.20 34.96 -3.49
CA LEU A 1108 26.73 35.76 -4.62
C LEU A 1108 26.76 37.27 -4.32
N GLY A 1109 26.52 37.67 -3.07
CA GLY A 1109 26.49 39.07 -2.68
C GLY A 1109 25.99 39.34 -1.26
N THR A 1110 25.87 40.62 -0.92
CA THR A 1110 25.18 41.07 0.30
C THR A 1110 23.67 40.99 0.07
N VAL A 1111 22.97 40.14 0.82
CA VAL A 1111 21.50 40.02 0.76
C VAL A 1111 20.84 41.20 1.45
N ASN A 1112 19.82 41.80 0.82
CA ASN A 1112 19.00 42.83 1.44
C ASN A 1112 17.88 42.19 2.27
N THR A 1113 18.16 41.93 3.55
CA THR A 1113 17.22 41.31 4.49
C THR A 1113 16.00 42.18 4.84
N LYS A 1114 15.92 43.42 4.31
CA LYS A 1114 14.78 44.34 4.50
C LYS A 1114 13.86 44.49 3.29
N VAL A 1115 14.41 44.44 2.06
CA VAL A 1115 13.66 44.63 0.80
C VAL A 1115 13.22 43.30 0.19
N GLY A 1116 13.83 42.22 0.67
CA GLY A 1116 13.12 40.98 0.93
C GLY A 1116 13.73 39.75 0.29
N VAL A 1117 13.35 38.62 0.85
CA VAL A 1117 12.96 37.51 -0.02
C VAL A 1117 11.45 37.35 0.01
N ARG A 1118 10.90 37.00 -1.15
CA ARG A 1118 9.46 36.87 -1.38
C ARG A 1118 9.19 35.50 -1.96
N VAL A 1119 8.10 34.88 -1.51
CA VAL A 1119 7.58 33.64 -2.04
C VAL A 1119 6.48 33.94 -3.02
N ALA A 1120 6.51 33.28 -4.16
CA ALA A 1120 5.34 33.07 -4.99
C ALA A 1120 5.18 31.58 -5.26
N SER A 1121 3.93 31.14 -5.41
CA SER A 1121 3.59 29.76 -5.73
C SER A 1121 2.59 29.73 -6.88
N GLU A 1122 2.90 28.93 -7.87
CA GLU A 1122 2.10 28.61 -9.04
C GLU A 1122 1.72 27.13 -8.91
N LYS A 1123 0.49 26.85 -8.47
CA LYS A 1123 -0.09 25.51 -8.62
C LYS A 1123 -0.53 25.40 -10.08
N LYS A 1124 0.00 24.41 -10.81
CA LYS A 1124 -0.31 24.21 -12.22
C LYS A 1124 -0.62 22.75 -12.47
N THR A 1125 -1.90 22.42 -12.56
CA THR A 1125 -2.37 21.13 -13.06
C THR A 1125 -1.83 20.95 -14.48
N ILE A 1126 -0.82 20.08 -14.63
CA ILE A 1126 -0.21 19.80 -15.93
C ILE A 1126 -0.99 18.67 -16.59
N THR A 1127 -1.58 18.98 -17.75
CA THR A 1127 -2.10 18.02 -18.72
C THR A 1127 -1.02 16.96 -18.99
N THR A 1128 -1.24 15.75 -18.51
CA THR A 1128 -0.24 14.67 -18.52
C THR A 1128 0.06 14.19 -19.94
N ARG A 1129 1.09 13.33 -20.10
CA ARG A 1129 1.32 12.69 -21.41
C ARG A 1129 0.12 11.84 -21.87
N ALA A 1130 -0.64 11.25 -20.94
CA ALA A 1130 -1.87 10.52 -21.27
C ALA A 1130 -2.95 11.48 -21.82
N ASP A 1131 -3.15 12.63 -21.17
CA ASP A 1131 -4.13 13.64 -21.59
C ASP A 1131 -3.78 14.26 -22.96
N VAL A 1132 -2.50 14.61 -23.16
CA VAL A 1132 -2.02 15.16 -24.44
C VAL A 1132 -2.11 14.09 -25.55
N ALA A 1133 -1.82 12.83 -25.26
CA ALA A 1133 -2.01 11.73 -26.22
C ALA A 1133 -3.51 11.55 -26.56
N ASN A 1134 -4.41 11.60 -25.58
CA ASN A 1134 -5.86 11.56 -25.80
C ASN A 1134 -6.35 12.75 -26.65
N GLN A 1135 -5.88 13.98 -26.39
CA GLN A 1135 -6.24 15.15 -27.21
C GLN A 1135 -5.73 15.02 -28.65
N GLN A 1136 -4.48 14.58 -28.85
CA GLN A 1136 -3.94 14.36 -30.21
C GLN A 1136 -4.68 13.22 -30.94
N ARG A 1137 -5.10 12.17 -30.22
CA ARG A 1137 -5.92 11.07 -30.75
C ARG A 1137 -7.33 11.53 -31.15
N LYS A 1138 -8.00 12.35 -30.34
CA LYS A 1138 -9.28 13.00 -30.69
C LYS A 1138 -9.15 13.89 -31.95
N ALA A 1139 -8.09 14.71 -32.03
CA ALA A 1139 -7.84 15.55 -33.20
C ALA A 1139 -7.53 14.75 -34.47
N ALA A 1140 -6.78 13.65 -34.37
CA ALA A 1140 -6.47 12.76 -35.49
C ALA A 1140 -7.71 12.01 -36.02
N LEU A 1141 -8.71 11.77 -35.16
CA LEU A 1141 -10.01 11.18 -35.53
C LEU A 1141 -11.00 12.21 -36.13
N GLY A 1142 -10.62 13.48 -36.22
CA GLY A 1142 -11.46 14.54 -36.81
C GLY A 1142 -12.67 14.95 -35.95
N ILE A 1143 -12.70 14.56 -34.68
CA ILE A 1143 -13.79 14.86 -33.75
C ILE A 1143 -13.57 16.27 -33.18
N SER A 1144 -14.39 17.23 -33.60
CA SER A 1144 -14.39 18.60 -33.06
C SER A 1144 -15.36 18.73 -31.89
N ASP A 1145 -14.90 19.30 -30.77
CA ASP A 1145 -15.76 19.57 -29.61
C ASP A 1145 -16.96 20.48 -29.95
N PRO A 1146 -18.13 20.25 -29.30
CA PRO A 1146 -19.36 20.99 -29.60
C PRO A 1146 -19.26 22.45 -29.15
N THR A 1147 -19.17 23.36 -30.12
CA THR A 1147 -19.05 24.81 -29.84
C THR A 1147 -20.30 25.35 -29.14
N THR A 1148 -20.14 25.84 -27.90
CA THR A 1148 -21.23 26.34 -27.07
C THR A 1148 -21.95 27.51 -27.76
N THR A 1149 -23.19 27.29 -28.20
CA THR A 1149 -23.93 28.27 -29.00
C THR A 1149 -24.74 29.21 -28.09
N THR A 1150 -24.26 30.45 -27.91
CA THR A 1150 -24.97 31.47 -27.13
C THR A 1150 -26.18 32.02 -27.91
N THR A 1151 -27.38 31.92 -27.33
CA THR A 1151 -28.63 32.39 -27.97
C THR A 1151 -28.71 33.91 -28.07
N GLY A 1152 -28.56 34.45 -29.27
CA GLY A 1152 -28.77 35.87 -29.61
C GLY A 1152 -29.65 36.02 -30.87
N GLY A 1153 -30.64 36.92 -30.83
CA GLY A 1153 -31.77 36.88 -31.77
C GLY A 1153 -31.68 37.75 -33.05
N GLN A 1154 -32.33 37.25 -34.11
CA GLN A 1154 -32.89 37.94 -35.29
C GLN A 1154 -31.98 38.81 -36.19
N GLY A 1155 -31.81 38.37 -37.44
CA GLY A 1155 -31.42 39.19 -38.60
C GLY A 1155 -31.82 38.54 -39.93
N GLN A 1156 -32.39 39.30 -40.88
CA GLN A 1156 -32.83 38.79 -42.19
C GLN A 1156 -31.77 38.93 -43.28
N GLY A 1157 -31.71 37.98 -44.24
CA GLY A 1157 -30.99 38.14 -45.51
C GLY A 1157 -30.73 36.83 -46.26
N GLY A 1158 -31.51 36.52 -47.30
CA GLY A 1158 -31.39 35.26 -48.07
C GLY A 1158 -30.53 35.37 -49.35
N GLY A 1159 -30.27 34.27 -50.07
CA GLY A 1159 -29.50 34.39 -51.33
C GLY A 1159 -29.01 33.17 -52.15
N SER A 1160 -29.83 32.15 -52.44
CA SER A 1160 -29.81 31.37 -53.73
C SER A 1160 -28.59 30.52 -54.20
N SER A 1161 -28.89 29.50 -55.05
CA SER A 1161 -27.98 28.63 -55.85
C SER A 1161 -27.10 27.62 -55.07
N SER A 1162 -26.98 26.32 -55.41
CA SER A 1162 -26.76 25.60 -56.69
C SER A 1162 -25.32 25.77 -57.24
N THR A 1163 -24.61 24.77 -57.80
CA THR A 1163 -25.05 23.56 -58.54
C THR A 1163 -24.02 22.41 -58.52
N THR A 1164 -24.50 21.19 -58.28
CA THR A 1164 -24.17 19.83 -58.79
C THR A 1164 -22.87 19.50 -59.59
N THR A 1165 -22.41 18.25 -59.41
CA THR A 1165 -21.90 17.24 -60.41
C THR A 1165 -20.41 16.80 -60.37
N ALA A 1166 -20.27 15.47 -60.39
CA ALA A 1166 -19.08 14.61 -60.39
C ALA A 1166 -18.12 14.68 -61.61
N GLY A 1167 -17.03 13.90 -61.53
CA GLY A 1167 -16.16 13.53 -62.67
C GLY A 1167 -15.04 12.55 -62.27
N ASP A 1168 -15.03 11.36 -62.89
CA ASP A 1168 -14.05 10.28 -62.66
C ASP A 1168 -12.72 10.43 -63.43
N ALA A 1169 -11.82 9.46 -63.18
CA ALA A 1169 -10.85 8.84 -64.11
C ALA A 1169 -9.34 9.21 -63.99
N ASP A 1170 -8.61 8.25 -63.40
CA ASP A 1170 -7.59 7.41 -64.07
C ASP A 1170 -6.47 8.05 -64.92
N SER A 1171 -5.21 7.78 -64.55
CA SER A 1171 -4.08 7.73 -65.51
C SER A 1171 -2.86 7.00 -64.93
N SER A 1172 -2.27 6.10 -65.71
CA SER A 1172 -1.06 5.33 -65.37
C SER A 1172 0.18 5.75 -66.17
N THR A 1173 1.36 5.75 -65.54
CA THR A 1173 2.72 5.59 -66.14
C THR A 1173 3.74 5.53 -65.00
N THR A 1174 4.66 4.59 -64.83
CA THR A 1174 5.43 3.68 -65.73
C THR A 1174 6.64 4.32 -66.41
N THR A 1175 7.83 4.11 -65.83
CA THR A 1175 9.14 4.07 -66.53
C THR A 1175 10.09 3.11 -65.81
N THR A 1176 11.06 2.51 -66.51
CA THR A 1176 11.87 1.35 -66.04
C THR A 1176 13.31 1.36 -66.62
N LEU A 1177 14.18 0.44 -66.13
CA LEU A 1177 15.53 0.07 -66.66
C LEU A 1177 16.64 1.12 -66.42
N GLU A 1178 17.97 0.87 -66.43
CA GLU A 1178 18.87 -0.27 -66.78
C GLU A 1178 20.28 0.04 -66.15
N ASP A 1179 21.26 -0.83 -65.83
CA ASP A 1179 21.38 -2.24 -65.43
C ASP A 1179 22.83 -2.54 -64.91
N GLY A 1180 23.06 -3.64 -64.17
CA GLY A 1180 24.32 -4.43 -64.19
C GLY A 1180 25.46 -4.13 -63.18
N GLY A 1181 26.03 -5.19 -62.53
CA GLY A 1181 27.24 -5.02 -61.69
C GLY A 1181 27.75 -6.18 -60.80
N GLN A 1182 27.88 -7.43 -61.27
CA GLN A 1182 28.55 -8.52 -60.51
C GLN A 1182 30.08 -8.58 -60.74
N ILE A 1183 30.89 -8.85 -59.69
CA ILE A 1183 32.08 -9.77 -59.55
C ILE A 1183 32.42 -9.78 -58.04
N SER A 1184 32.24 -10.83 -57.21
CA SER A 1184 32.89 -12.17 -57.09
C SER A 1184 34.29 -12.23 -56.44
N SER A 1185 34.35 -12.86 -55.24
CA SER A 1185 35.46 -13.62 -54.61
C SER A 1185 36.87 -13.02 -54.44
N THR A 1186 37.42 -13.07 -53.22
CA THR A 1186 38.51 -14.02 -52.81
C THR A 1186 38.86 -13.88 -51.31
N SER A 1187 39.56 -14.87 -50.75
CA SER A 1187 39.92 -14.98 -49.34
C SER A 1187 41.44 -15.12 -49.13
N ALA A 1188 41.95 -14.70 -47.96
CA ALA A 1188 43.33 -14.96 -47.53
C ALA A 1188 43.48 -14.95 -45.99
N LEU A 1189 44.17 -15.96 -45.45
CA LEU A 1189 44.67 -16.00 -44.06
C LEU A 1189 46.13 -15.51 -44.02
N SER A 1190 46.59 -14.97 -42.87
CA SER A 1190 47.74 -15.53 -42.11
C SER A 1190 48.30 -14.63 -40.99
N TYR A 1191 48.55 -15.28 -39.85
CA TYR A 1191 49.51 -14.97 -38.75
C TYR A 1191 50.57 -13.86 -38.92
N ALA A 1192 50.78 -13.09 -37.82
CA ALA A 1192 52.08 -13.06 -37.10
C ALA A 1192 52.02 -12.36 -35.71
N LEU A 1193 52.33 -13.10 -34.64
CA LEU A 1193 52.95 -12.64 -33.39
C LEU A 1193 54.47 -13.03 -33.46
N PRO A 1194 55.39 -12.73 -32.50
CA PRO A 1194 55.20 -12.31 -31.09
C PRO A 1194 56.24 -11.26 -30.56
N SER A 1195 56.43 -11.25 -29.22
CA SER A 1195 57.62 -10.82 -28.43
C SER A 1195 57.62 -9.41 -27.81
N HIS A 1196 58.09 -9.17 -26.57
CA HIS A 1196 58.31 -10.06 -25.41
C HIS A 1196 58.67 -9.27 -24.11
N PHE A 1197 58.15 -9.71 -22.95
CA PHE A 1197 58.75 -9.57 -21.58
C PHE A 1197 59.02 -8.14 -21.00
N LEU A 1198 59.29 -7.92 -19.70
CA LEU A 1198 59.45 -8.81 -18.52
C LEU A 1198 58.93 -8.14 -17.21
N ASN A 1199 58.59 -8.94 -16.20
CA ASN A 1199 58.22 -8.53 -14.84
C ASN A 1199 59.42 -8.01 -14.00
N LEU A 1200 59.14 -7.38 -12.84
CA LEU A 1200 59.77 -7.79 -11.57
C LEU A 1200 58.95 -7.41 -10.31
N PHE A 1201 59.09 -8.24 -9.26
CA PHE A 1201 58.52 -8.09 -7.90
C PHE A 1201 59.48 -7.35 -6.94
N VAL A 1202 59.00 -6.99 -5.73
CA VAL A 1202 59.66 -7.08 -4.37
C VAL A 1202 59.26 -5.90 -3.43
N VAL A 1203 59.14 -5.99 -2.08
CA VAL A 1203 58.63 -7.00 -1.11
C VAL A 1203 58.70 -6.42 0.35
N LEU A 1204 57.81 -6.83 1.29
CA LEU A 1204 57.88 -6.63 2.79
C LEU A 1204 57.91 -5.17 3.35
N LEU A 1205 57.76 -4.87 4.66
CA LEU A 1205 56.86 -5.33 5.76
C LEU A 1205 56.90 -4.30 6.94
N LEU A 1206 55.85 -4.27 7.78
CA LEU A 1206 55.78 -3.85 9.21
C LEU A 1206 56.31 -2.47 9.71
N ALA A 1207 55.34 -1.66 10.19
CA ALA A 1207 55.22 -1.05 11.53
C ALA A 1207 56.38 -0.31 12.24
N LEU A 1208 56.08 0.89 12.77
CA LEU A 1208 56.33 1.29 14.18
C LEU A 1208 55.57 2.59 14.56
N CYS A 1209 55.18 2.70 15.83
CA CYS A 1209 54.61 3.90 16.50
C CYS A 1209 55.74 4.67 17.24
N PRO A 1210 55.55 5.85 17.90
CA PRO A 1210 54.32 6.63 18.14
C PRO A 1210 54.47 8.20 18.08
N THR A 1211 53.48 8.90 18.66
CA THR A 1211 53.52 10.24 19.32
C THR A 1211 53.50 11.56 18.52
N MET A 1212 52.57 12.43 18.96
CA MET A 1212 52.59 13.92 18.97
C MET A 1212 52.67 14.68 17.63
N TYR A 1213 51.53 15.23 17.18
CA TYR A 1213 50.96 16.45 17.80
C TYR A 1213 49.43 16.48 17.66
#